data_AF-A0A847NQI5-F1
#
_entry.id   AF-A0A847NQI5-F1
#
_cell.length_a   1.000
_cell.length_b   1.000
_cell.length_c   1.000
_cell.angle_alpha   90.00
_cell.angle_beta   90.00
_cell.angle_gamma   90.00
#
_symmetry.space_group_name_H-M   'P 1'
#
loop_
_entity.id
_entity.type
_entity.pdbx_description
1 polymer ?
#
loop_
_entity_poly.entity_id
_entity_poly.type
_entity_poly.pdbx_seq_one_letter_code
_entity_poly.pdbx_strand_id
1 'polypeptide(L)'
;MKKIISFIAVLLLFTGCATKSEPEVVVLDSATHKLLDLEFRQDVSILPNIATPTTLKKDEFLERYFRVWSFTKPTTSKKDAFWGLNSYRNTGSKTYYSPARRAYSNKHFDEIKANANENAFGSLSLPAITVKNTFLRNAPSHEPIFYSFSNPNEGYPFDYLANSTLGINYPVYVSHLSRDGDFAFVQNDAVWGWVDARDLKFMSQNEINMVKNSNFIAILVDRTPIKNLKNEFLFYGRVGTILMVDRSDANFYYGRVFTSKGLENYKIPTNSATNFPATFNSENTKKVINSILGEPYGWGGFSYYRDCSLFTKDYMATFGVWLPRNSKAQGSMRGGVYKNISLSGLTNEQKLDIIKSDGVPYKTVLYMPGHTMLYTGIVNGKVTVTHNAWGLRTANEGRALIAGTAITTLEIGKNAGVLPDRLLLSRIVSMVVVGSGNLSANLDANLSNEATLKAQILEKAYGVKVVNNDVIFSDGTKLAFDDGFKKDEHSLLNNADIEDMVSLNYPNLENPPVYDIGRARNHEFLAKIYGISKHEIEKNLVEVIWLKDFVKKPLAFNSKNSAAASLKKVSDELNELVKKDRTLLAFLDNPAGTYVYRKVAGENYLSAHSYGIAIDINYNKSHYWRHERSMEYKNSIPLEIVAVFEKNGFIWGGRWRHYDTMHFEYRPEIAHNFGYNS
;
A
#
# COMPACT_ATOMS: atom_id res chain seq x y z
N MET A 1 66.50 35.54 -59.45
CA MET A 1 65.81 34.43 -58.76
C MET A 1 64.55 35.00 -58.10
N LYS A 2 63.39 34.77 -58.72
CA LYS A 2 62.08 35.29 -58.30
C LYS A 2 61.22 34.12 -57.87
N LYS A 3 60.55 34.23 -56.73
CA LYS A 3 59.07 34.21 -56.65
C LYS A 3 58.60 34.34 -55.20
N ILE A 4 58.29 35.59 -54.87
CA ILE A 4 57.11 35.98 -54.11
C ILE A 4 55.89 35.25 -54.73
N ILE A 5 55.13 34.52 -53.92
CA ILE A 5 53.67 34.29 -53.96
C ILE A 5 53.37 33.37 -52.76
N SER A 6 52.96 33.97 -51.65
CA SER A 6 52.28 33.28 -50.55
C SER A 6 51.44 34.32 -49.86
N PHE A 7 50.30 34.64 -50.46
CA PHE A 7 49.17 35.31 -49.82
C PHE A 7 48.02 35.24 -50.84
N ILE A 8 46.81 34.91 -50.38
CA ILE A 8 45.55 34.83 -51.14
C ILE A 8 45.32 33.51 -51.88
N ALA A 9 44.76 32.50 -51.18
CA ALA A 9 43.78 31.54 -51.74
C ALA A 9 43.26 30.51 -50.72
N VAL A 10 42.98 30.85 -49.46
CA VAL A 10 42.07 30.05 -48.60
C VAL A 10 41.38 30.99 -47.61
N LEU A 11 40.49 31.84 -48.10
CA LEU A 11 39.64 32.67 -47.24
C LEU A 11 38.29 32.94 -47.90
N LEU A 12 37.73 31.91 -48.53
CA LEU A 12 36.36 31.89 -49.05
C LEU A 12 35.94 30.43 -49.07
N LEU A 13 35.36 29.97 -47.97
CA LEU A 13 34.43 28.83 -47.82
C LEU A 13 34.36 28.54 -46.32
N PHE A 14 33.45 29.21 -45.62
CA PHE A 14 32.68 28.72 -44.45
C PHE A 14 31.88 29.90 -43.86
N THR A 15 31.14 30.62 -44.71
CA THR A 15 29.95 31.37 -44.26
C THR A 15 28.72 30.53 -44.59
N GLY A 16 28.68 29.33 -44.01
CA GLY A 16 27.44 28.59 -43.85
C GLY A 16 26.88 28.98 -42.48
N CYS A 17 26.09 30.04 -42.41
CA CYS A 17 25.18 30.24 -41.29
C CYS A 17 24.14 29.11 -41.34
N ALA A 18 24.49 27.94 -40.82
CA ALA A 18 23.49 26.98 -40.41
C ALA A 18 22.77 27.62 -39.23
N THR A 19 21.57 28.15 -39.47
CA THR A 19 20.59 28.31 -38.41
C THR A 19 20.53 26.96 -37.72
N LYS A 20 21.04 26.91 -36.49
CA LYS A 20 20.97 25.73 -35.64
C LYS A 20 19.49 25.59 -35.28
N SER A 21 18.69 25.04 -36.19
CA SER A 21 17.43 24.44 -35.80
C SER A 21 17.79 23.43 -34.73
N GLU A 22 17.15 23.54 -33.56
CA GLU A 22 17.20 22.44 -32.61
C GLU A 22 16.87 21.17 -33.39
N PRO A 23 17.65 20.08 -33.22
CA PRO A 23 17.35 18.85 -33.92
C PRO A 23 15.89 18.52 -33.62
N GLU A 24 15.05 18.49 -34.67
CA GLU A 24 13.67 18.00 -34.54
C GLU A 24 13.77 16.67 -33.82
N VAL A 25 13.13 16.58 -32.64
CA VAL A 25 12.99 15.32 -31.95
C VAL A 25 12.27 14.41 -32.94
N VAL A 26 12.99 13.46 -33.53
CA VAL A 26 12.39 12.46 -34.40
C VAL A 26 11.49 11.61 -33.52
N VAL A 27 10.21 11.96 -33.50
CA VAL A 27 9.19 11.19 -32.80
C VAL A 27 9.06 9.88 -33.56
N LEU A 28 9.48 8.78 -32.94
CA LEU A 28 9.24 7.42 -33.45
C LEU A 28 7.77 7.05 -33.24
N ASP A 29 6.88 7.84 -33.82
CA ASP A 29 5.47 7.50 -33.92
C ASP A 29 5.33 6.29 -34.85
N SER A 30 4.60 5.30 -34.39
CA SER A 30 4.22 4.12 -35.16
C SER A 30 2.70 3.97 -35.14
N ALA A 31 2.16 3.10 -36.00
CA ALA A 31 0.72 2.82 -36.00
C ALA A 31 0.18 2.40 -34.61
N THR A 32 1.05 1.87 -33.73
CA THR A 32 0.68 1.35 -32.42
C THR A 32 1.18 2.18 -31.23
N HIS A 33 2.08 3.13 -31.44
CA HIS A 33 2.62 4.01 -30.39
C HIS A 33 2.63 5.44 -30.90
N LYS A 34 1.92 6.33 -30.20
CA LYS A 34 1.87 7.75 -30.52
C LYS A 34 2.25 8.56 -29.30
N LEU A 35 3.24 9.44 -29.42
CA LEU A 35 3.60 10.36 -28.33
C LEU A 35 2.48 11.38 -28.11
N LEU A 36 2.16 11.66 -26.85
CA LEU A 36 1.17 12.65 -26.47
C LEU A 36 1.78 14.04 -26.42
N ASP A 37 1.04 15.01 -26.98
CA ASP A 37 1.23 16.41 -26.65
C ASP A 37 0.79 16.63 -25.19
N LEU A 38 1.74 17.03 -24.34
CA LEU A 38 1.46 17.25 -22.92
C LEU A 38 0.68 18.55 -22.73
N GLU A 39 -0.43 18.50 -22.00
CA GLU A 39 -1.38 19.62 -21.82
C GLU A 39 -0.78 20.84 -21.11
N PHE A 40 0.31 20.64 -20.37
CA PHE A 40 0.98 21.66 -19.60
C PHE A 40 2.43 21.85 -20.03
N ARG A 41 2.93 23.06 -19.82
CA ARG A 41 4.38 23.31 -19.82
C ARG A 41 5.02 22.43 -18.74
N GLN A 42 6.05 21.68 -19.11
CA GLN A 42 6.78 20.83 -18.17
C GLN A 42 7.77 21.68 -17.36
N ASP A 43 7.22 22.51 -16.47
CA ASP A 43 7.98 23.39 -15.57
C ASP A 43 7.25 23.47 -14.22
N VAL A 44 7.98 23.21 -13.13
CA VAL A 44 7.47 23.24 -11.76
C VAL A 44 6.95 24.61 -11.30
N SER A 45 7.25 25.69 -12.03
CA SER A 45 6.74 27.04 -11.77
C SER A 45 5.22 27.11 -11.88
N ILE A 46 4.59 26.25 -12.68
CA ILE A 46 3.12 26.23 -12.85
C ILE A 46 2.42 25.59 -11.65
N LEU A 47 3.13 24.76 -10.88
CA LEU A 47 2.56 24.02 -9.76
C LEU A 47 2.35 24.96 -8.55
N PRO A 48 1.29 24.76 -7.75
CA PRO A 48 0.96 25.62 -6.62
C PRO A 48 2.06 25.65 -5.55
N ASN A 49 2.16 26.75 -4.81
CA ASN A 49 3.06 26.84 -3.67
C ASN A 49 2.47 26.14 -2.44
N ILE A 50 3.34 25.62 -1.57
CA ILE A 50 2.96 25.10 -0.26
C ILE A 50 2.89 26.29 0.72
N ALA A 51 1.69 26.55 1.25
CA ALA A 51 1.46 27.66 2.19
C ALA A 51 2.12 27.41 3.56
N THR A 52 2.03 26.18 4.06
CA THR A 52 2.54 25.80 5.38
C THR A 52 3.62 24.72 5.25
N PRO A 53 4.90 25.09 5.38
CA PRO A 53 5.99 24.12 5.45
C PRO A 53 5.76 23.07 6.55
N THR A 54 6.08 21.81 6.28
CA THR A 54 5.99 20.74 7.31
C THR A 54 7.17 19.80 7.21
N THR A 55 7.79 19.50 8.35
CA THR A 55 8.82 18.46 8.45
C THR A 55 8.27 17.31 9.25
N LEU A 56 8.35 16.09 8.71
CA LEU A 56 7.92 14.89 9.43
C LEU A 56 9.05 14.37 10.31
N LYS A 57 8.70 13.55 11.31
CA LYS A 57 9.68 12.83 12.12
C LYS A 57 10.37 11.77 11.26
N LYS A 58 11.69 11.60 11.43
CA LYS A 58 12.48 10.60 10.69
C LYS A 58 12.35 9.19 11.24
N ASP A 59 11.90 9.03 12.48
CA ASP A 59 12.02 7.79 13.25
C ASP A 59 11.29 6.63 12.57
N GLU A 60 10.02 6.80 12.19
CA GLU A 60 9.26 5.74 11.49
C GLU A 60 9.93 5.34 10.17
N PHE A 61 10.45 6.31 9.41
CA PHE A 61 11.16 6.02 8.17
C PHE A 61 12.44 5.23 8.45
N LEU A 62 13.30 5.70 9.36
CA LEU A 62 14.60 5.08 9.63
C LEU A 62 14.44 3.70 10.26
N GLU A 63 13.43 3.49 11.10
CA GLU A 63 13.10 2.19 11.65
C GLU A 63 12.79 1.19 10.54
N ARG A 64 11.89 1.55 9.61
CA ARG A 64 11.55 0.70 8.46
C ARG A 64 12.75 0.50 7.53
N TYR A 65 13.48 1.57 7.25
CA TYR A 65 14.62 1.60 6.34
C TYR A 65 15.75 0.67 6.82
N PHE A 66 16.10 0.73 8.10
CA PHE A 66 17.17 -0.08 8.69
C PHE A 66 16.70 -1.43 9.26
N ARG A 67 15.40 -1.76 9.17
CA ARG A 67 14.83 -2.98 9.79
C ARG A 67 15.54 -4.26 9.34
N VAL A 68 15.95 -4.31 8.07
CA VAL A 68 16.60 -5.49 7.47
C VAL A 68 17.85 -5.95 8.21
N TRP A 69 18.60 -5.04 8.83
CA TRP A 69 19.78 -5.40 9.61
C TRP A 69 19.48 -6.12 10.93
N SER A 70 18.22 -6.19 11.35
CA SER A 70 17.80 -6.97 12.53
C SER A 70 17.45 -8.42 12.20
N PHE A 71 17.32 -8.77 10.91
CA PHE A 71 16.88 -10.10 10.52
C PHE A 71 18.03 -11.11 10.64
N THR A 72 17.74 -12.24 11.29
CA THR A 72 18.67 -13.37 11.46
C THR A 72 18.29 -14.57 10.60
N LYS A 73 17.14 -14.51 9.92
CA LYS A 73 16.62 -15.51 8.98
C LYS A 73 15.66 -14.83 8.00
N PRO A 74 15.37 -15.45 6.84
CA PRO A 74 14.43 -14.88 5.89
C PRO A 74 13.03 -14.67 6.50
N THR A 75 12.41 -13.52 6.20
CA THR A 75 11.08 -13.16 6.72
C THR A 75 9.93 -13.59 5.81
N THR A 76 10.18 -14.46 4.84
CA THR A 76 9.19 -14.91 3.85
C THR A 76 9.46 -16.34 3.41
N SER A 77 8.47 -16.97 2.78
CA SER A 77 8.61 -18.32 2.23
C SER A 77 9.53 -18.33 1.01
N LYS A 78 10.17 -19.47 0.71
CA LYS A 78 10.94 -19.65 -0.54
C LYS A 78 10.09 -19.35 -1.78
N LYS A 79 8.85 -19.82 -1.79
CA LYS A 79 7.92 -19.63 -2.91
C LYS A 79 7.70 -18.14 -3.22
N ASP A 80 7.49 -17.33 -2.18
CA ASP A 80 7.24 -15.90 -2.34
C ASP A 80 8.53 -15.13 -2.63
N ALA A 81 9.66 -15.52 -2.04
CA ALA A 81 10.96 -14.93 -2.33
C ALA A 81 11.37 -15.12 -3.80
N PHE A 82 11.16 -16.32 -4.35
CA PHE A 82 11.60 -16.71 -5.69
C PHE A 82 10.46 -16.71 -6.73
N TRP A 83 9.41 -15.92 -6.52
CA TRP A 83 8.26 -15.88 -7.42
C TRP A 83 8.68 -15.61 -8.88
N GLY A 84 9.65 -14.71 -9.11
CA GLY A 84 10.15 -14.35 -10.44
C GLY A 84 10.82 -15.53 -11.16
N LEU A 85 11.71 -16.25 -10.46
CA LEU A 85 12.37 -17.45 -10.99
C LEU A 85 11.37 -18.56 -11.37
N ASN A 86 10.25 -18.64 -10.64
CA ASN A 86 9.21 -19.64 -10.89
C ASN A 86 8.20 -19.20 -11.97
N SER A 87 8.12 -17.90 -12.28
CA SER A 87 7.14 -17.35 -13.22
C SER A 87 7.69 -17.13 -14.63
N TYR A 88 8.97 -16.78 -14.76
CA TYR A 88 9.57 -16.42 -16.05
C TYR A 88 10.19 -17.64 -16.76
N ARG A 89 9.47 -18.15 -17.76
CA ARG A 89 9.88 -19.25 -18.65
C ARG A 89 8.99 -19.26 -19.90
N ASN A 90 9.47 -19.79 -21.02
CA ASN A 90 8.60 -19.97 -22.19
C ASN A 90 7.54 -21.06 -21.95
N THR A 91 6.32 -20.77 -22.38
CA THR A 91 5.16 -21.66 -22.38
C THR A 91 4.50 -21.66 -23.75
N GLY A 92 3.49 -22.50 -23.98
CA GLY A 92 2.76 -22.51 -25.27
C GLY A 92 2.15 -21.15 -25.63
N SER A 93 1.86 -20.30 -24.64
CA SER A 93 1.27 -18.97 -24.84
C SER A 93 2.24 -17.82 -24.55
N LYS A 94 3.49 -18.09 -24.15
CA LYS A 94 4.45 -17.04 -23.80
C LYS A 94 5.87 -17.37 -24.28
N THR A 95 6.49 -16.47 -25.03
CA THR A 95 7.90 -16.54 -25.43
C THR A 95 8.63 -15.30 -24.93
N TYR A 96 9.86 -15.44 -24.45
CA TYR A 96 10.71 -14.35 -24.03
C TYR A 96 11.89 -14.17 -24.98
N TYR A 97 12.32 -12.93 -25.16
CA TYR A 97 13.29 -12.50 -26.15
C TYR A 97 14.42 -11.69 -25.52
N SER A 98 15.61 -11.80 -26.09
CA SER A 98 16.76 -10.97 -25.78
C SER A 98 16.62 -9.55 -26.36
N PRO A 99 17.49 -8.59 -25.98
CA PRO A 99 17.58 -7.28 -26.64
C PRO A 99 17.73 -7.36 -28.16
N ALA A 100 18.42 -8.40 -28.66
CA ALA A 100 18.60 -8.67 -30.08
C ALA A 100 17.37 -9.30 -30.75
N ARG A 101 16.22 -9.34 -30.05
CA ARG A 101 14.94 -9.92 -30.50
C ARG A 101 15.01 -11.41 -30.83
N ARG A 102 15.98 -12.13 -30.27
CA ARG A 102 16.07 -13.59 -30.40
C ARG A 102 15.34 -14.24 -29.23
N ALA A 103 14.50 -15.23 -29.51
CA ALA A 103 13.83 -15.98 -28.46
C ALA A 103 14.87 -16.74 -27.62
N TYR A 104 14.77 -16.63 -26.29
CA TYR A 104 15.52 -17.49 -25.38
C TYR A 104 14.97 -18.92 -25.44
N SER A 105 15.81 -19.92 -25.22
CA SER A 105 15.35 -21.30 -25.02
C SER A 105 14.99 -21.55 -23.55
N ASN A 106 14.22 -22.61 -23.25
CA ASN A 106 13.95 -22.97 -21.86
C ASN A 106 15.22 -23.36 -21.08
N LYS A 107 16.26 -23.84 -21.77
CA LYS A 107 17.58 -24.10 -21.19
C LYS A 107 18.19 -22.86 -20.54
N HIS A 108 18.03 -21.67 -21.14
CA HIS A 108 18.50 -20.42 -20.55
C HIS A 108 17.86 -20.15 -19.17
N PHE A 109 16.55 -20.39 -19.04
CA PHE A 109 15.84 -20.23 -17.77
C PHE A 109 16.20 -21.33 -16.76
N ASP A 110 16.44 -22.56 -17.23
CA ASP A 110 16.96 -23.66 -16.39
C ASP A 110 18.33 -23.32 -15.80
N GLU A 111 19.23 -22.74 -16.60
CA GLU A 111 20.56 -22.32 -16.17
C GLU A 111 20.50 -21.19 -15.12
N ILE A 112 19.67 -20.17 -15.34
CA ILE A 112 19.44 -19.09 -14.36
C ILE A 112 18.91 -19.67 -13.04
N LYS A 113 17.91 -20.55 -13.11
CA LYS A 113 17.32 -21.17 -11.92
C LYS A 113 18.31 -22.08 -11.19
N ALA A 114 19.14 -22.82 -11.92
CA ALA A 114 20.21 -23.62 -11.33
C ALA A 114 21.24 -22.73 -10.62
N ASN A 115 21.64 -21.62 -11.24
CA ASN A 115 22.60 -20.68 -10.64
C ASN A 115 22.04 -19.95 -9.41
N ALA A 116 20.72 -19.72 -9.37
CA ALA A 116 20.04 -19.08 -8.25
C ALA A 116 20.10 -19.83 -6.91
N ASN A 117 20.57 -21.08 -6.87
CA ASN A 117 20.92 -21.77 -5.63
C ASN A 117 19.85 -21.72 -4.51
N GLU A 118 18.56 -21.88 -4.84
CA GLU A 118 17.44 -21.72 -3.89
C GLU A 118 17.54 -22.62 -2.62
N ASN A 119 18.34 -23.69 -2.66
CA ASN A 119 18.62 -24.54 -1.51
C ASN A 119 19.41 -23.82 -0.42
N ALA A 120 20.26 -22.86 -0.78
CA ALA A 120 21.03 -22.04 0.15
C ALA A 120 20.24 -20.88 0.76
N PHE A 121 18.95 -20.71 0.45
CA PHE A 121 18.15 -19.61 1.00
C PHE A 121 18.21 -19.55 2.53
N GLY A 122 18.74 -18.44 3.07
CA GLY A 122 18.93 -18.21 4.50
C GLY A 122 20.20 -18.83 5.08
N SER A 123 21.11 -19.38 4.27
CA SER A 123 22.35 -20.00 4.76
C SER A 123 23.38 -18.98 5.23
N LEU A 124 23.39 -17.76 4.66
CA LEU A 124 24.32 -16.70 5.04
C LEU A 124 23.70 -15.79 6.10
N SER A 125 22.54 -15.20 5.78
CA SER A 125 21.75 -14.36 6.68
C SER A 125 22.54 -13.23 7.36
N LEU A 126 23.25 -12.43 6.56
CA LEU A 126 24.13 -11.36 7.03
C LEU A 126 23.66 -9.96 6.62
N PRO A 127 23.86 -8.94 7.48
CA PRO A 127 23.62 -7.56 7.11
C PRO A 127 24.71 -7.06 6.13
N ALA A 128 24.28 -6.32 5.11
CA ALA A 128 25.16 -5.65 4.17
C ALA A 128 24.62 -4.26 3.81
N ILE A 129 25.44 -3.49 3.09
CA ILE A 129 25.08 -2.18 2.55
C ILE A 129 25.53 -2.08 1.10
N THR A 130 24.79 -1.37 0.25
CA THR A 130 25.24 -1.11 -1.12
C THR A 130 26.41 -0.12 -1.14
N VAL A 131 27.39 -0.32 -2.01
CA VAL A 131 28.57 0.56 -2.16
C VAL A 131 28.56 1.39 -3.44
N LYS A 132 27.49 1.28 -4.23
CA LYS A 132 27.16 2.12 -5.39
C LYS A 132 25.65 2.11 -5.61
N ASN A 133 25.16 2.89 -6.57
CA ASN A 133 23.78 2.74 -7.03
C ASN A 133 23.64 1.36 -7.69
N THR A 134 22.69 0.55 -7.23
CA THR A 134 22.63 -0.89 -7.52
C THR A 134 21.30 -1.28 -8.13
N PHE A 135 21.33 -2.13 -9.15
CA PHE A 135 20.13 -2.63 -9.81
C PHE A 135 19.66 -3.94 -9.17
N LEU A 136 18.38 -3.99 -8.78
CA LEU A 136 17.75 -5.14 -8.16
C LEU A 136 16.92 -5.89 -9.20
N ARG A 137 17.10 -7.20 -9.28
CA ARG A 137 16.50 -8.07 -10.31
C ARG A 137 15.70 -9.22 -9.71
N ASN A 138 14.74 -9.74 -10.47
CA ASN A 138 13.93 -10.89 -10.09
C ASN A 138 14.64 -12.25 -10.31
N ALA A 139 15.80 -12.24 -10.98
CA ALA A 139 16.65 -13.41 -11.21
C ALA A 139 18.13 -13.00 -11.31
N PRO A 140 19.10 -13.91 -11.02
CA PRO A 140 20.53 -13.63 -11.11
C PRO A 140 21.01 -13.69 -12.57
N SER A 141 20.70 -12.66 -13.34
CA SER A 141 21.14 -12.50 -14.73
C SER A 141 21.38 -11.03 -15.02
N HIS A 142 22.46 -10.68 -15.72
CA HIS A 142 22.69 -9.31 -16.20
C HIS A 142 21.86 -8.98 -17.44
N GLU A 143 21.39 -10.00 -18.16
CA GLU A 143 20.62 -9.83 -19.39
C GLU A 143 19.14 -9.56 -19.09
N PRO A 144 18.48 -8.64 -19.81
CA PRO A 144 17.05 -8.45 -19.71
C PRO A 144 16.28 -9.51 -20.49
N ILE A 145 15.03 -9.73 -20.10
CA ILE A 145 14.09 -10.54 -20.89
C ILE A 145 12.86 -9.71 -21.26
N PHE A 146 12.49 -9.76 -22.54
CA PHE A 146 11.33 -9.06 -23.07
C PHE A 146 10.27 -10.05 -23.52
N TYR A 147 8.99 -9.72 -23.34
CA TYR A 147 7.92 -10.64 -23.69
C TYR A 147 7.57 -10.63 -25.19
N SER A 148 7.10 -9.53 -25.76
CA SER A 148 6.84 -9.45 -27.21
C SER A 148 7.18 -8.07 -27.74
N PHE A 149 7.83 -7.99 -28.90
CA PHE A 149 8.09 -6.72 -29.57
C PHE A 149 6.98 -6.31 -30.55
N SER A 150 5.99 -7.18 -30.80
CA SER A 150 4.84 -6.88 -31.65
C SER A 150 3.62 -6.39 -30.85
N ASN A 151 3.57 -6.70 -29.55
CA ASN A 151 2.52 -6.22 -28.66
C ASN A 151 2.88 -4.81 -28.16
N PRO A 152 2.03 -3.80 -28.35
CA PRO A 152 2.30 -2.42 -27.90
C PRO A 152 2.41 -2.23 -26.38
N ASN A 153 2.10 -3.28 -25.62
CA ASN A 153 2.13 -3.28 -24.16
C ASN A 153 3.45 -3.85 -23.62
N GLU A 154 4.32 -4.30 -24.51
CA GLU A 154 5.42 -5.22 -24.24
C GLU A 154 6.68 -4.81 -24.99
N GLY A 155 7.76 -5.57 -24.80
CA GLY A 155 9.02 -5.30 -25.49
C GLY A 155 9.83 -4.24 -24.75
N TYR A 156 10.72 -3.54 -25.43
CA TYR A 156 11.49 -2.48 -24.79
C TYR A 156 10.56 -1.33 -24.35
N PRO A 157 10.68 -0.77 -23.11
CA PRO A 157 11.71 -1.01 -22.10
C PRO A 157 11.32 -2.00 -20.97
N PHE A 158 10.31 -2.86 -21.17
CA PHE A 158 9.78 -3.80 -20.17
C PHE A 158 10.68 -5.03 -19.97
N ASP A 159 11.83 -4.83 -19.33
CA ASP A 159 12.64 -5.94 -18.82
C ASP A 159 11.91 -6.61 -17.64
N TYR A 160 11.40 -7.82 -17.86
CA TYR A 160 10.64 -8.55 -16.86
C TYR A 160 11.49 -9.02 -15.67
N LEU A 161 12.82 -9.07 -15.82
CA LEU A 161 13.71 -9.33 -14.69
C LEU A 161 14.03 -8.07 -13.88
N ALA A 162 13.70 -6.87 -14.35
CA ALA A 162 13.87 -5.65 -13.57
C ALA A 162 12.89 -5.61 -12.39
N ASN A 163 13.39 -5.23 -11.21
CA ASN A 163 12.58 -5.12 -10.00
C ASN A 163 12.67 -3.72 -9.39
N SER A 164 13.87 -3.23 -9.08
CA SER A 164 14.07 -1.88 -8.55
C SER A 164 15.49 -1.37 -8.75
N THR A 165 15.77 -0.15 -8.31
CA THR A 165 17.13 0.37 -8.12
C THR A 165 17.28 0.85 -6.68
N LEU A 166 18.45 0.60 -6.11
CA LEU A 166 18.84 1.06 -4.78
C LEU A 166 19.87 2.18 -4.92
N GLY A 167 19.77 3.21 -4.09
CA GLY A 167 20.86 4.19 -3.93
C GLY A 167 22.12 3.53 -3.37
N ILE A 168 23.25 4.23 -3.43
CA ILE A 168 24.42 3.87 -2.62
C ILE A 168 24.09 3.93 -1.13
N ASN A 169 24.79 3.17 -0.30
CA ASN A 169 24.61 3.08 1.14
C ASN A 169 23.19 2.62 1.57
N TYR A 170 22.49 1.86 0.72
CA TYR A 170 21.20 1.28 1.03
C TYR A 170 21.36 0.03 1.91
N PRO A 171 20.67 -0.07 3.06
CA PRO A 171 20.74 -1.24 3.92
C PRO A 171 20.06 -2.44 3.26
N VAL A 172 20.73 -3.59 3.29
CA VAL A 172 20.18 -4.86 2.81
C VAL A 172 20.50 -6.00 3.77
N TYR A 173 19.65 -7.01 3.76
CA TYR A 173 19.91 -8.32 4.34
C TYR A 173 20.28 -9.29 3.22
N VAL A 174 21.39 -10.01 3.36
CA VAL A 174 21.85 -11.00 2.37
C VAL A 174 21.47 -12.39 2.85
N SER A 175 20.61 -13.05 2.09
CA SER A 175 20.17 -14.42 2.38
C SER A 175 21.23 -15.45 2.00
N HIS A 176 21.75 -15.36 0.78
CA HIS A 176 22.77 -16.26 0.21
C HIS A 176 23.31 -15.70 -1.11
N LEU A 177 24.29 -16.39 -1.69
CA LEU A 177 24.87 -16.09 -3.02
C LEU A 177 24.39 -17.11 -4.06
N SER A 178 24.41 -16.70 -5.33
CA SER A 178 24.31 -17.62 -6.48
C SER A 178 25.46 -18.63 -6.45
N ARG A 179 25.34 -19.73 -7.22
CA ARG A 179 26.35 -20.82 -7.22
C ARG A 179 27.74 -20.34 -7.64
N ASP A 180 27.79 -19.41 -8.60
CA ASP A 180 29.02 -18.79 -9.09
C ASP A 180 29.50 -17.61 -8.24
N GLY A 181 28.69 -17.14 -7.29
CA GLY A 181 28.99 -15.98 -6.45
C GLY A 181 28.84 -14.62 -7.14
N ASP A 182 28.38 -14.55 -8.40
CA ASP A 182 28.23 -13.29 -9.14
C ASP A 182 27.07 -12.43 -8.60
N PHE A 183 26.04 -13.07 -8.04
CA PHE A 183 24.89 -12.39 -7.46
C PHE A 183 24.68 -12.75 -5.98
N ALA A 184 24.17 -11.78 -5.23
CA ALA A 184 23.65 -11.97 -3.89
C ALA A 184 22.11 -11.84 -3.91
N PHE A 185 21.41 -12.76 -3.23
CA PHE A 185 19.98 -12.64 -3.02
C PHE A 185 19.69 -11.87 -1.73
N VAL A 186 19.03 -10.74 -1.86
CA VAL A 186 18.88 -9.75 -0.80
C VAL A 186 17.44 -9.37 -0.54
N GLN A 187 17.19 -8.91 0.69
CA GLN A 187 15.99 -8.19 1.09
C GLN A 187 16.37 -6.75 1.44
N ASN A 188 15.67 -5.78 0.87
CA ASN A 188 15.69 -4.40 1.36
C ASN A 188 14.43 -4.11 2.20
N ASP A 189 14.23 -2.85 2.57
CA ASP A 189 13.06 -2.38 3.32
C ASP A 189 11.70 -2.75 2.68
N ALA A 190 11.64 -3.06 1.39
CA ALA A 190 10.39 -3.18 0.62
C ALA A 190 10.21 -4.49 -0.16
N VAL A 191 11.28 -5.10 -0.69
CA VAL A 191 11.23 -6.23 -1.64
C VAL A 191 12.44 -7.15 -1.49
N TRP A 192 12.29 -8.35 -2.05
CA TRP A 192 13.37 -9.30 -2.29
C TRP A 192 13.86 -9.22 -3.74
N GLY A 193 15.13 -9.53 -3.97
CA GLY A 193 15.70 -9.62 -5.32
C GLY A 193 17.19 -9.96 -5.35
N TRP A 194 17.73 -10.04 -6.55
CA TRP A 194 19.14 -10.32 -6.85
C TRP A 194 19.88 -9.03 -7.15
N VAL A 195 21.07 -8.85 -6.58
CA VAL A 195 22.00 -7.76 -6.88
C VAL A 195 23.37 -8.33 -7.24
N ASP A 196 24.16 -7.57 -7.97
CA ASP A 196 25.58 -7.89 -8.18
C ASP A 196 26.28 -8.00 -6.81
N ALA A 197 26.91 -9.13 -6.52
CA ALA A 197 27.51 -9.37 -5.22
C ALA A 197 28.64 -8.36 -4.89
N ARG A 198 29.30 -7.80 -5.92
CA ARG A 198 30.37 -6.80 -5.79
C ARG A 198 29.84 -5.42 -5.40
N ASP A 199 28.53 -5.21 -5.48
CA ASP A 199 27.89 -3.98 -5.06
C ASP A 199 27.63 -3.93 -3.55
N LEU A 200 27.97 -5.00 -2.83
CA LEU A 200 27.68 -5.13 -1.41
C LEU A 200 28.95 -5.11 -0.58
N LYS A 201 28.83 -4.47 0.58
CA LYS A 201 29.77 -4.63 1.69
C LYS A 201 29.02 -5.24 2.87
N PHE A 202 29.49 -6.39 3.36
CA PHE A 202 29.02 -6.96 4.63
C PHE A 202 29.39 -6.05 5.79
N MET A 203 28.47 -5.92 6.75
CA MET A 203 28.56 -4.94 7.82
C MET A 203 28.81 -5.62 9.15
N SER A 204 29.79 -5.12 9.90
CA SER A 204 29.95 -5.44 11.32
C SER A 204 28.93 -4.70 12.18
N GLN A 205 28.69 -5.18 13.40
CA GLN A 205 27.77 -4.51 14.33
C GLN A 205 28.19 -3.06 14.64
N ASN A 206 29.51 -2.80 14.71
CA ASN A 206 30.04 -1.45 14.92
C ASN A 206 29.72 -0.52 13.76
N GLU A 207 29.82 -1.00 12.52
CA GLU A 207 29.49 -0.21 11.34
C GLU A 207 27.97 0.02 11.22
N ILE A 208 27.15 -0.98 11.56
CA ILE A 208 25.69 -0.82 11.64
C ILE A 208 25.33 0.27 12.65
N ASN A 209 25.91 0.23 13.85
CA ASN A 209 25.67 1.21 14.89
C ASN A 209 26.16 2.62 14.46
N MET A 210 27.32 2.71 13.80
CA MET A 210 27.83 3.96 13.25
C MET A 210 26.84 4.58 12.26
N VAL A 211 26.31 3.78 11.32
CA VAL A 211 25.32 4.28 10.34
C VAL A 211 24.03 4.69 11.05
N LYS A 212 23.44 3.82 11.87
CA LYS A 212 22.17 4.10 12.57
C LYS A 212 22.22 5.36 13.46
N ASN A 213 23.37 5.64 14.07
CA ASN A 213 23.55 6.78 14.97
C ASN A 213 23.99 8.08 14.25
N SER A 214 24.13 8.05 12.92
CA SER A 214 24.52 9.23 12.14
C SER A 214 23.34 10.19 11.92
N ASN A 215 23.66 11.45 11.63
CA ASN A 215 22.72 12.34 10.97
C ASN A 215 22.73 12.06 9.47
N PHE A 216 21.65 12.44 8.78
CA PHE A 216 21.51 12.19 7.36
C PHE A 216 21.16 13.46 6.59
N ILE A 217 21.55 13.49 5.33
CA ILE A 217 21.00 14.39 4.31
C ILE A 217 20.14 13.62 3.32
N ALA A 218 19.15 14.29 2.73
CA ALA A 218 18.42 13.83 1.55
C ALA A 218 18.90 14.56 0.29
N ILE A 219 18.99 13.83 -0.82
CA ILE A 219 19.32 14.39 -2.13
C ILE A 219 18.07 15.06 -2.72
N LEU A 220 18.18 16.35 -3.06
CA LEU A 220 17.11 17.15 -3.67
C LEU A 220 17.23 17.26 -5.18
N VAL A 221 18.43 17.07 -5.74
CA VAL A 221 18.69 17.18 -7.17
C VAL A 221 19.28 15.87 -7.68
N ASP A 222 18.49 15.14 -8.47
CA ASP A 222 18.89 13.88 -9.07
C ASP A 222 20.15 14.04 -9.92
N ARG A 223 20.98 12.99 -9.96
CA ARG A 223 22.26 12.97 -10.70
C ARG A 223 23.24 14.07 -10.29
N THR A 224 23.17 14.58 -9.06
CA THR A 224 24.22 15.48 -8.53
C THR A 224 25.54 14.71 -8.42
N PRO A 225 26.65 15.19 -9.00
CA PRO A 225 27.95 14.55 -8.84
C PRO A 225 28.46 14.73 -7.39
N ILE A 226 28.57 13.63 -6.66
CA ILE A 226 29.15 13.61 -5.31
C ILE A 226 30.63 13.31 -5.44
N LYS A 227 31.45 14.14 -4.78
CA LYS A 227 32.90 14.10 -4.89
C LYS A 227 33.53 13.89 -3.53
N ASN A 228 34.74 13.37 -3.49
CA ASN A 228 35.52 13.37 -2.26
C ASN A 228 36.12 14.76 -1.98
N LEU A 229 36.86 14.87 -0.88
CA LEU A 229 37.49 16.14 -0.48
C LEU A 229 38.59 16.62 -1.44
N LYS A 230 39.13 15.72 -2.28
CA LYS A 230 40.08 16.01 -3.35
C LYS A 230 39.41 16.38 -4.68
N ASN A 231 38.09 16.58 -4.70
CA ASN A 231 37.27 16.84 -5.89
C ASN A 231 37.19 15.68 -6.91
N GLU A 232 37.56 14.47 -6.52
CA GLU A 232 37.42 13.29 -7.37
C GLU A 232 35.97 12.80 -7.32
N PHE A 233 35.42 12.44 -8.48
CA PHE A 233 34.07 11.88 -8.57
C PHE A 233 33.98 10.54 -7.85
N LEU A 234 32.94 10.37 -7.02
CA LEU A 234 32.63 9.09 -6.37
C LEU A 234 31.43 8.43 -7.04
N PHE A 235 30.29 9.12 -7.08
CA PHE A 235 29.05 8.61 -7.66
C PHE A 235 28.07 9.76 -7.94
N TYR A 236 26.99 9.44 -8.64
CA TYR A 236 25.85 10.34 -8.81
C TYR A 236 24.84 10.12 -7.68
N GLY A 237 24.56 11.19 -6.92
CA GLY A 237 23.49 11.21 -5.93
C GLY A 237 22.13 11.06 -6.61
N ARG A 238 21.23 10.28 -5.99
CA ARG A 238 19.88 10.04 -6.50
C ARG A 238 18.84 10.51 -5.49
N VAL A 239 17.79 11.18 -5.94
CA VAL A 239 16.59 11.43 -5.14
C VAL A 239 16.09 10.09 -4.58
N GLY A 240 15.67 10.09 -3.31
CA GLY A 240 15.32 8.89 -2.54
C GLY A 240 16.49 8.29 -1.76
N THR A 241 17.73 8.73 -1.99
CA THR A 241 18.91 8.32 -1.21
C THR A 241 19.10 9.24 -0.01
N ILE A 242 19.42 8.64 1.15
CA ILE A 242 19.91 9.35 2.33
C ILE A 242 21.38 9.01 2.57
N LEU A 243 22.19 9.99 3.00
CA LEU A 243 23.63 9.81 3.23
C LEU A 243 24.03 10.36 4.60
N MET A 244 24.98 9.68 5.26
CA MET A 244 25.51 10.12 6.56
C MET A 244 26.19 11.48 6.42
N VAL A 245 25.87 12.43 7.30
CA VAL A 245 26.46 13.76 7.33
C VAL A 245 27.07 14.06 8.69
N ASP A 246 28.25 14.65 8.67
CA ASP A 246 29.01 15.00 9.88
C ASP A 246 28.97 16.51 10.16
N ARG A 247 29.03 17.34 9.10
CA ARG A 247 29.00 18.81 9.20
C ARG A 247 28.56 19.47 7.89
N SER A 248 28.33 20.77 7.93
CA SER A 248 28.09 21.60 6.75
C SER A 248 28.75 22.98 6.90
N ASP A 249 29.02 23.62 5.77
CA ASP A 249 29.27 25.07 5.68
C ASP A 249 28.26 25.73 4.71
N ALA A 250 28.50 26.97 4.30
CA ALA A 250 27.60 27.69 3.41
C ALA A 250 27.41 27.00 2.04
N ASN A 251 28.43 26.29 1.56
CA ASN A 251 28.50 25.76 0.20
C ASN A 251 28.31 24.25 0.14
N PHE A 252 28.74 23.50 1.17
CA PHE A 252 28.74 22.03 1.13
C PHE A 252 28.24 21.39 2.43
N TYR A 253 27.59 20.24 2.27
CA TYR A 253 27.52 19.20 3.31
C TYR A 253 28.73 18.27 3.17
N TYR A 254 29.28 17.84 4.30
CA TYR A 254 30.40 16.90 4.40
C TYR A 254 29.99 15.69 5.22
N GLY A 255 30.30 14.50 4.72
CA GLY A 255 29.93 13.26 5.37
C GLY A 255 30.79 12.09 4.94
N ARG A 256 30.35 10.90 5.33
CA ARG A 256 31.02 9.63 5.05
C ARG A 256 30.11 8.70 4.26
N VAL A 257 30.68 7.92 3.36
CA VAL A 257 29.95 6.99 2.48
C VAL A 257 30.77 5.72 2.28
N PHE A 258 30.13 4.55 2.27
CA PHE A 258 30.83 3.32 1.92
C PHE A 258 30.85 3.20 0.40
N THR A 259 32.04 3.06 -0.15
CA THR A 259 32.29 2.78 -1.57
C THR A 259 32.98 1.43 -1.70
N SER A 260 33.22 0.99 -2.94
CA SER A 260 34.00 -0.23 -3.20
C SER A 260 35.43 -0.17 -2.65
N LYS A 261 35.93 1.03 -2.29
CA LYS A 261 37.24 1.24 -1.68
C LYS A 261 37.20 1.29 -0.14
N GLY A 262 36.02 1.18 0.46
CA GLY A 262 35.81 1.33 1.91
C GLY A 262 35.10 2.63 2.27
N LEU A 263 35.28 3.10 3.51
CA LEU A 263 34.64 4.31 3.99
C LEU A 263 35.40 5.55 3.49
N GLU A 264 34.73 6.38 2.67
CA GLU A 264 35.32 7.60 2.11
C GLU A 264 34.58 8.85 2.61
N ASN A 265 35.32 9.96 2.71
CA ASN A 265 34.72 11.28 2.96
C ASN A 265 34.19 11.86 1.65
N TYR A 266 32.99 12.42 1.67
CA TYR A 266 32.39 13.10 0.52
C TYR A 266 32.00 14.53 0.86
N LYS A 267 31.77 15.32 -0.19
CA LYS A 267 31.08 16.60 -0.14
C LYS A 267 30.03 16.71 -1.23
N ILE A 268 28.94 17.40 -0.92
CA ILE A 268 27.84 17.70 -1.85
C ILE A 268 27.39 19.16 -1.66
N PRO A 269 27.09 19.90 -2.74
CA PRO A 269 26.59 21.26 -2.63
C PRO A 269 25.32 21.38 -1.78
N THR A 270 25.22 22.43 -0.97
CA THR A 270 24.04 22.71 -0.13
C THR A 270 22.77 22.99 -0.93
N ASN A 271 22.88 23.37 -2.21
CA ASN A 271 21.73 23.54 -3.09
C ASN A 271 21.16 22.21 -3.64
N SER A 272 21.94 21.13 -3.59
CA SER A 272 21.58 19.80 -4.11
C SER A 272 21.07 18.83 -3.04
N ALA A 273 21.15 19.19 -1.76
CA ALA A 273 20.74 18.35 -0.65
C ALA A 273 20.26 19.17 0.55
N THR A 274 19.63 18.52 1.51
CA THR A 274 19.22 19.13 2.78
C THR A 274 19.27 18.12 3.90
N ASN A 275 19.26 18.56 5.16
CA ASN A 275 19.13 17.65 6.30
C ASN A 275 17.88 16.77 6.17
N PHE A 276 18.02 15.49 6.47
CA PHE A 276 16.93 14.53 6.39
C PHE A 276 16.13 14.49 7.71
N PRO A 277 14.79 14.54 7.65
CA PRO A 277 13.94 14.60 6.46
C PRO A 277 13.89 16.00 5.85
N ALA A 278 13.79 16.08 4.53
CA ALA A 278 13.53 17.35 3.87
C ALA A 278 12.18 17.91 4.35
N THR A 279 12.11 19.22 4.53
CA THR A 279 10.84 19.92 4.80
C THR A 279 9.97 19.91 3.55
N PHE A 280 8.70 19.53 3.66
CA PHE A 280 7.68 19.76 2.63
C PHE A 280 7.40 21.26 2.52
N ASN A 281 8.15 21.95 1.67
CA ASN A 281 7.95 23.34 1.29
C ASN A 281 8.08 23.47 -0.24
N SER A 282 7.70 24.63 -0.78
CA SER A 282 7.72 24.87 -2.23
C SER A 282 9.11 24.65 -2.83
N GLU A 283 10.17 25.09 -2.13
CA GLU A 283 11.55 24.99 -2.61
C GLU A 283 12.02 23.55 -2.78
N ASN A 284 11.98 22.75 -1.70
CA ASN A 284 12.46 21.37 -1.72
C ASN A 284 11.63 20.50 -2.66
N THR A 285 10.30 20.64 -2.61
CA THR A 285 9.37 19.89 -3.44
C THR A 285 9.60 20.15 -4.93
N LYS A 286 9.67 21.44 -5.31
CA LYS A 286 9.88 21.82 -6.71
C LYS A 286 11.29 21.47 -7.18
N LYS A 287 12.33 21.57 -6.33
CA LYS A 287 13.69 21.09 -6.66
C LYS A 287 13.70 19.61 -7.01
N VAL A 288 13.09 18.77 -6.17
CA VAL A 288 13.01 17.32 -6.39
C VAL A 288 12.29 17.02 -7.70
N ILE A 289 11.08 17.56 -7.88
CA ILE A 289 10.29 17.33 -9.09
C ILE A 289 11.04 17.80 -10.34
N ASN A 290 11.60 19.01 -10.30
CA ASN A 290 12.31 19.61 -11.44
C ASN A 290 13.53 18.79 -11.86
N SER A 291 14.23 18.17 -10.90
CA SER A 291 15.41 17.36 -11.20
C SER A 291 15.10 16.02 -11.88
N ILE A 292 13.85 15.55 -11.80
CA ILE A 292 13.39 14.28 -12.37
C ILE A 292 12.44 14.51 -13.57
N LEU A 293 11.90 15.72 -13.74
CA LEU A 293 10.98 16.04 -14.82
C LEU A 293 11.63 15.77 -16.20
N GLY A 294 10.92 15.05 -17.07
CA GLY A 294 11.46 14.57 -18.35
C GLY A 294 12.32 13.30 -18.28
N GLU A 295 12.58 12.74 -17.08
CA GLU A 295 13.28 11.45 -16.96
C GLU A 295 12.49 10.35 -17.71
N PRO A 296 13.11 9.58 -18.62
CA PRO A 296 12.46 8.49 -19.32
C PRO A 296 11.82 7.46 -18.38
N TYR A 297 10.78 6.78 -18.86
CA TYR A 297 10.17 5.68 -18.12
C TYR A 297 11.08 4.44 -18.10
N GLY A 298 11.40 3.94 -16.89
CA GLY A 298 12.17 2.72 -16.69
C GLY A 298 11.41 1.68 -15.89
N TRP A 299 10.80 0.69 -16.57
CA TRP A 299 10.10 -0.41 -15.92
C TRP A 299 10.98 -1.12 -14.90
N GLY A 300 10.54 -1.25 -13.64
CA GLY A 300 11.31 -1.95 -12.62
C GLY A 300 12.67 -1.28 -12.30
N GLY A 301 12.88 -0.04 -12.71
CA GLY A 301 14.18 0.64 -12.59
C GLY A 301 15.15 0.42 -13.75
N PHE A 302 14.67 -0.12 -14.88
CA PHE A 302 15.49 -0.39 -16.06
C PHE A 302 16.31 0.84 -16.50
N SER A 303 17.57 0.62 -16.86
CA SER A 303 18.57 1.67 -17.15
C SER A 303 18.75 2.70 -16.03
N TYR A 304 18.47 2.32 -14.78
CA TYR A 304 18.51 3.21 -13.63
C TYR A 304 17.55 4.40 -13.71
N TYR A 305 16.50 4.34 -14.54
CA TYR A 305 15.40 5.29 -14.51
C TYR A 305 14.34 4.88 -13.49
N ARG A 306 13.24 5.63 -13.37
CA ARG A 306 12.13 5.29 -12.47
C ARG A 306 10.91 4.80 -13.26
N ASP A 307 10.16 3.88 -12.64
CA ASP A 307 8.76 3.66 -12.99
C ASP A 307 7.86 4.50 -12.08
N CYS A 308 6.53 4.37 -12.26
CA CYS A 308 5.55 5.15 -11.51
C CYS A 308 5.71 5.04 -10.00
N SER A 309 5.91 3.82 -9.50
CA SER A 309 5.99 3.53 -8.06
C SER A 309 7.37 3.77 -7.47
N LEU A 310 8.43 3.63 -8.26
CA LEU A 310 9.78 4.02 -7.82
C LEU A 310 9.90 5.55 -7.74
N PHE A 311 9.28 6.28 -8.68
CA PHE A 311 9.16 7.74 -8.63
C PHE A 311 8.49 8.21 -7.35
N THR A 312 7.30 7.71 -7.03
CA THR A 312 6.59 8.11 -5.81
C THR A 312 7.34 7.69 -4.55
N LYS A 313 7.97 6.50 -4.53
CA LYS A 313 8.79 6.03 -3.40
C LYS A 313 9.99 6.95 -3.16
N ASP A 314 10.77 7.26 -4.19
CA ASP A 314 11.99 8.08 -4.07
C ASP A 314 11.64 9.53 -3.70
N TYR A 315 10.58 10.07 -4.31
CA TYR A 315 10.05 11.39 -3.96
C TYR A 315 9.66 11.43 -2.47
N MET A 316 8.80 10.50 -2.02
CA MET A 316 8.31 10.47 -0.63
C MET A 316 9.43 10.18 0.38
N ALA A 317 10.38 9.30 0.03
CA ALA A 317 11.52 8.98 0.87
C ALA A 317 12.38 10.21 1.17
N THR A 318 12.49 11.16 0.24
CA THR A 318 13.24 12.43 0.45
C THR A 318 12.69 13.23 1.64
N PHE A 319 11.36 13.15 1.86
CA PHE A 319 10.66 13.86 2.94
C PHE A 319 10.39 12.98 4.17
N GLY A 320 11.06 11.83 4.27
CA GLY A 320 10.93 10.93 5.42
C GLY A 320 9.62 10.14 5.44
N VAL A 321 9.01 9.93 4.27
CA VAL A 321 7.79 9.14 4.12
C VAL A 321 8.15 7.82 3.46
N TRP A 322 7.96 6.72 4.18
CA TRP A 322 8.28 5.40 3.65
C TRP A 322 7.17 4.94 2.70
N LEU A 323 7.49 4.42 1.53
CA LEU A 323 6.50 3.75 0.69
C LEU A 323 6.99 2.35 0.29
N PRO A 324 6.08 1.36 0.19
CA PRO A 324 6.41 0.08 -0.39
C PRO A 324 6.77 0.26 -1.89
N ARG A 325 7.46 -0.73 -2.46
CA ARG A 325 8.00 -0.63 -3.82
C ARG A 325 6.93 -0.58 -4.92
N ASN A 326 5.84 -1.32 -4.75
CA ASN A 326 4.85 -1.57 -5.81
C ASN A 326 3.60 -0.71 -5.64
N SER A 327 3.06 -0.21 -6.76
CA SER A 327 1.91 0.73 -6.79
C SER A 327 0.69 0.24 -6.00
N LYS A 328 0.31 -1.03 -6.12
CA LYS A 328 -0.82 -1.62 -5.36
C LYS A 328 -0.64 -1.50 -3.86
N ALA A 329 0.56 -1.76 -3.37
CA ALA A 329 0.87 -1.65 -1.95
C ALA A 329 0.84 -0.18 -1.51
N GLN A 330 1.35 0.74 -2.34
CA GLN A 330 1.32 2.18 -2.04
C GLN A 330 -0.11 2.71 -1.92
N GLY A 331 -1.00 2.32 -2.85
CA GLY A 331 -2.42 2.71 -2.82
C GLY A 331 -3.24 2.10 -1.69
N SER A 332 -2.65 1.20 -0.91
CA SER A 332 -3.30 0.51 0.23
C SER A 332 -2.72 0.94 1.58
N MET A 333 -1.75 1.87 1.59
CA MET A 333 -1.10 2.34 2.82
C MET A 333 -2.11 3.05 3.73
N ARG A 334 -2.06 2.72 5.02
CA ARG A 334 -2.90 3.23 6.10
C ARG A 334 -2.14 3.14 7.43
N GLY A 335 -2.57 3.88 8.45
CA GLY A 335 -1.88 3.92 9.74
C GLY A 335 -0.73 4.95 9.78
N GLY A 336 -0.23 5.31 10.96
CA GLY A 336 0.91 6.23 11.13
C GLY A 336 0.70 7.57 10.41
N VAL A 337 1.57 7.91 9.47
CA VAL A 337 1.43 9.16 8.68
C VAL A 337 0.47 9.05 7.48
N TYR A 338 -0.15 7.89 7.23
CA TYR A 338 -0.96 7.61 6.03
C TYR A 338 -2.48 7.58 6.33
N LYS A 339 -3.26 8.37 5.60
CA LYS A 339 -4.72 8.29 5.52
C LYS A 339 -5.12 7.75 4.15
N ASN A 340 -5.67 6.53 4.10
CA ASN A 340 -6.23 5.93 2.89
C ASN A 340 -7.67 6.40 2.70
N ILE A 341 -8.01 6.82 1.48
CA ILE A 341 -9.38 7.18 1.09
C ILE A 341 -9.73 6.36 -0.15
N SER A 342 -10.77 5.53 -0.02
CA SER A 342 -11.29 4.76 -1.15
C SER A 342 -12.00 5.68 -2.14
N LEU A 343 -11.73 5.46 -3.42
CA LEU A 343 -12.38 6.14 -4.55
C LEU A 343 -13.07 5.12 -5.48
N SER A 344 -13.07 3.84 -5.09
CA SER A 344 -13.67 2.75 -5.87
C SER A 344 -15.20 2.90 -5.93
N GLY A 345 -15.78 2.62 -7.10
CA GLY A 345 -17.23 2.69 -7.33
C GLY A 345 -17.80 4.10 -7.49
N LEU A 346 -16.99 5.16 -7.29
CA LEU A 346 -17.43 6.56 -7.45
C LEU A 346 -17.42 7.02 -8.91
N THR A 347 -18.25 8.00 -9.23
CA THR A 347 -18.20 8.69 -10.54
C THR A 347 -16.95 9.58 -10.66
N ASN A 348 -16.60 9.99 -11.87
CA ASN A 348 -15.45 10.85 -12.10
C ASN A 348 -15.57 12.22 -11.40
N GLU A 349 -16.78 12.77 -11.35
CA GLU A 349 -17.09 14.02 -10.65
C GLU A 349 -16.84 13.86 -9.14
N GLN A 350 -17.40 12.80 -8.54
CA GLN A 350 -17.19 12.50 -7.12
C GLN A 350 -15.71 12.28 -6.78
N LYS A 351 -14.98 11.58 -7.64
CA LYS A 351 -13.52 11.39 -7.47
C LYS A 351 -12.79 12.73 -7.48
N LEU A 352 -13.11 13.61 -8.44
CA LEU A 352 -12.49 14.93 -8.52
C LEU A 352 -12.82 15.78 -7.28
N ASP A 353 -14.05 15.75 -6.80
CA ASP A 353 -14.47 16.51 -5.62
C ASP A 353 -13.71 16.05 -4.37
N ILE A 354 -13.58 14.74 -4.17
CA ILE A 354 -12.79 14.17 -3.05
C ILE A 354 -11.30 14.50 -3.20
N ILE A 355 -10.72 14.32 -4.39
CA ILE A 355 -9.29 14.64 -4.61
C ILE A 355 -9.00 16.12 -4.34
N LYS A 356 -9.90 17.03 -4.74
CA LYS A 356 -9.73 18.47 -4.51
C LYS A 356 -9.92 18.87 -3.05
N SER A 357 -10.85 18.24 -2.34
CA SER A 357 -11.18 18.59 -0.94
C SER A 357 -10.23 17.96 0.06
N ASP A 358 -9.94 16.67 -0.10
CA ASP A 358 -9.16 15.88 0.87
C ASP A 358 -7.71 15.66 0.44
N GLY A 359 -7.38 15.87 -0.83
CA GLY A 359 -6.02 15.77 -1.33
C GLY A 359 -5.15 16.92 -0.84
N VAL A 360 -3.95 16.60 -0.37
CA VAL A 360 -2.93 17.61 -0.01
C VAL A 360 -1.86 17.61 -1.09
N PRO A 361 -1.68 18.71 -1.84
CA PRO A 361 -0.67 18.79 -2.88
C PRO A 361 0.69 18.35 -2.37
N TYR A 362 1.38 17.54 -3.17
CA TYR A 362 2.72 17.00 -2.89
C TYR A 362 2.83 15.98 -1.76
N LYS A 363 1.71 15.71 -1.06
CA LYS A 363 1.63 14.73 0.04
C LYS A 363 0.57 13.66 -0.21
N THR A 364 -0.07 13.64 -1.37
CA THR A 364 -1.09 12.65 -1.72
C THR A 364 -0.62 11.78 -2.88
N VAL A 365 -0.72 10.46 -2.70
CA VAL A 365 -0.47 9.44 -3.71
C VAL A 365 -1.81 8.93 -4.23
N LEU A 366 -2.07 9.09 -5.52
CA LEU A 366 -3.25 8.52 -6.20
C LEU A 366 -2.90 7.14 -6.76
N TYR A 367 -3.84 6.20 -6.71
CA TYR A 367 -3.63 4.84 -7.17
C TYR A 367 -4.76 4.33 -8.07
N MET A 368 -4.34 3.64 -9.14
CA MET A 368 -5.17 2.80 -10.00
C MET A 368 -4.45 1.49 -10.27
N PRO A 369 -5.15 0.37 -10.58
CA PRO A 369 -4.48 -0.88 -10.93
C PRO A 369 -3.41 -0.70 -12.01
N GLY A 370 -2.14 -0.95 -11.63
CA GLY A 370 -0.97 -0.84 -12.49
C GLY A 370 -0.26 0.52 -12.51
N HIS A 371 -0.78 1.56 -11.84
CA HIS A 371 -0.18 2.90 -11.90
C HIS A 371 -0.40 3.73 -10.61
N THR A 372 0.57 4.58 -10.30
CA THR A 372 0.49 5.49 -9.15
C THR A 372 1.08 6.85 -9.49
N MET A 373 0.58 7.89 -8.85
CA MET A 373 0.81 9.29 -9.22
C MET A 373 0.93 10.16 -7.96
N LEU A 374 1.77 11.17 -8.01
CA LEU A 374 1.82 12.22 -6.99
C LEU A 374 0.79 13.30 -7.36
N TYR A 375 -0.19 13.55 -6.49
CA TYR A 375 -1.08 14.70 -6.63
C TYR A 375 -0.27 15.98 -6.38
N THR A 376 -0.26 16.90 -7.35
CA THR A 376 0.52 18.14 -7.28
C THR A 376 -0.35 19.40 -7.21
N GLY A 377 -1.65 19.24 -7.01
CA GLY A 377 -2.57 20.34 -6.75
C GLY A 377 -3.48 20.67 -7.91
N ILE A 378 -3.79 21.96 -8.07
CA ILE A 378 -4.72 22.46 -9.08
C ILE A 378 -3.99 23.52 -9.90
N VAL A 379 -4.04 23.38 -11.23
CA VAL A 379 -3.52 24.36 -12.19
C VAL A 379 -4.62 24.65 -13.20
N ASN A 380 -4.95 25.93 -13.38
CA ASN A 380 -6.02 26.38 -14.29
C ASN A 380 -7.36 25.64 -14.06
N GLY A 381 -7.73 25.44 -12.79
CA GLY A 381 -8.96 24.75 -12.40
C GLY A 381 -8.96 23.22 -12.56
N LYS A 382 -7.88 22.63 -13.08
CA LYS A 382 -7.74 21.18 -13.29
C LYS A 382 -6.86 20.54 -12.22
N VAL A 383 -7.26 19.36 -11.75
CA VAL A 383 -6.43 18.51 -10.89
C VAL A 383 -5.19 18.08 -11.67
N THR A 384 -4.01 18.31 -11.07
CA THR A 384 -2.72 17.96 -11.67
C THR A 384 -2.01 16.87 -10.89
N VAL A 385 -1.29 16.03 -11.63
CA VAL A 385 -0.39 15.04 -11.06
C VAL A 385 1.00 15.17 -11.66
N THR A 386 2.01 14.75 -10.90
CA THR A 386 3.33 14.42 -11.44
C THR A 386 3.54 12.92 -11.30
N HIS A 387 3.99 12.29 -12.37
CA HIS A 387 4.14 10.84 -12.43
C HIS A 387 5.13 10.44 -13.52
N ASN A 388 5.84 9.34 -13.31
CA ASN A 388 6.58 8.67 -14.38
C ASN A 388 5.69 7.58 -14.99
N ALA A 389 5.33 7.73 -16.27
CA ALA A 389 4.36 6.85 -16.93
C ALA A 389 4.80 6.44 -18.34
N TRP A 390 4.46 5.21 -18.72
CA TRP A 390 4.67 4.72 -20.08
C TRP A 390 3.64 5.32 -21.04
N GLY A 391 2.38 4.89 -20.96
CA GLY A 391 1.33 5.37 -21.84
C GLY A 391 -0.03 4.77 -21.54
N LEU A 392 -1.07 5.41 -22.05
CA LEU A 392 -2.46 4.98 -21.93
C LEU A 392 -2.85 4.08 -23.09
N ARG A 393 -3.69 3.09 -22.84
CA ARG A 393 -4.21 2.18 -23.88
C ARG A 393 -5.25 2.92 -24.73
N THR A 394 -5.03 2.97 -26.04
CA THR A 394 -5.97 3.60 -26.99
C THR A 394 -7.11 2.64 -27.36
N ALA A 395 -8.14 3.13 -28.04
CA ALA A 395 -9.27 2.31 -28.53
C ALA A 395 -8.81 1.19 -29.49
N ASN A 396 -7.79 1.48 -30.32
CA ASN A 396 -7.22 0.54 -31.30
C ASN A 396 -6.11 -0.33 -30.68
N GLU A 397 -6.12 -0.52 -29.36
CA GLU A 397 -5.17 -1.41 -28.67
C GLU A 397 -3.69 -0.98 -28.72
N GLY A 398 -3.42 0.23 -29.21
CA GLY A 398 -2.12 0.88 -29.18
C GLY A 398 -1.84 1.62 -27.87
N ARG A 399 -0.86 2.53 -27.92
CA ARG A 399 -0.43 3.36 -26.79
C ARG A 399 -0.33 4.83 -27.14
N ALA A 400 -0.99 5.65 -26.33
CA ALA A 400 -0.78 7.08 -26.24
C ALA A 400 0.30 7.32 -25.18
N LEU A 401 1.54 7.55 -25.62
CA LEU A 401 2.73 7.56 -24.79
C LEU A 401 2.91 8.89 -24.06
N ILE A 402 3.21 8.79 -22.77
CA ILE A 402 3.84 9.86 -21.98
C ILE A 402 5.35 9.64 -21.96
N ALA A 403 5.78 8.37 -21.85
CA ALA A 403 7.15 7.88 -21.93
C ALA A 403 8.17 8.50 -20.97
N GLY A 404 7.73 9.07 -19.85
CA GLY A 404 8.62 9.65 -18.85
C GLY A 404 7.89 10.33 -17.70
N THR A 405 8.67 11.06 -16.90
CA THR A 405 8.16 11.90 -15.80
C THR A 405 7.55 13.17 -16.35
N ALA A 406 6.25 13.35 -16.14
CA ALA A 406 5.50 14.49 -16.65
C ALA A 406 4.52 15.04 -15.61
N ILE A 407 4.17 16.32 -15.78
CA ILE A 407 3.03 17.00 -15.16
C ILE A 407 1.86 16.89 -16.14
N THR A 408 0.75 16.27 -15.70
CA THR A 408 -0.43 16.04 -16.54
C THR A 408 -1.72 16.29 -15.76
N THR A 409 -2.85 16.40 -16.48
CA THR A 409 -4.18 16.26 -15.86
C THR A 409 -4.53 14.78 -15.67
N LEU A 410 -5.56 14.48 -14.89
CA LEU A 410 -6.12 13.14 -14.81
C LEU A 410 -6.93 12.71 -16.06
N GLU A 411 -7.12 13.62 -17.02
CA GLU A 411 -7.83 13.37 -18.28
C GLU A 411 -6.88 13.33 -19.51
N ILE A 412 -5.56 13.31 -19.29
CA ILE A 412 -4.58 13.23 -20.38
C ILE A 412 -4.90 12.08 -21.34
N GLY A 413 -4.82 12.36 -22.65
CA GLY A 413 -5.13 11.40 -23.71
C GLY A 413 -6.59 11.39 -24.20
N LYS A 414 -7.50 12.15 -23.57
CA LYS A 414 -8.92 12.28 -24.01
C LYS A 414 -9.07 12.67 -25.48
N ASN A 415 -8.16 13.50 -25.99
CA ASN A 415 -8.13 13.95 -27.39
C ASN A 415 -7.19 13.12 -28.29
N ALA A 416 -6.68 11.98 -27.80
CA ALA A 416 -5.68 11.15 -28.47
C ALA A 416 -6.14 9.68 -28.63
N GLY A 417 -7.45 9.45 -28.74
CA GLY A 417 -8.01 8.12 -28.98
C GLY A 417 -8.02 7.19 -27.77
N VAL A 418 -7.84 7.72 -26.55
CA VAL A 418 -8.06 6.99 -25.30
C VAL A 418 -9.53 7.04 -24.94
N LEU A 419 -10.15 5.89 -24.69
CA LEU A 419 -11.56 5.81 -24.29
C LEU A 419 -11.78 6.42 -22.89
N PRO A 420 -12.95 7.00 -22.59
CA PRO A 420 -13.23 7.64 -21.30
C PRO A 420 -12.99 6.73 -20.08
N ASP A 421 -13.32 5.45 -20.16
CA ASP A 421 -13.11 4.44 -19.11
C ASP A 421 -11.63 4.03 -18.95
N ARG A 422 -10.79 4.35 -19.96
CA ARG A 422 -9.34 4.08 -19.97
C ARG A 422 -8.49 5.26 -19.49
N LEU A 423 -9.09 6.45 -19.28
CA LEU A 423 -8.42 7.62 -18.71
C LEU A 423 -7.96 7.36 -17.26
N LEU A 424 -6.98 8.14 -16.80
CA LEU A 424 -6.43 7.98 -15.44
C LEU A 424 -7.52 8.18 -14.38
N LEU A 425 -8.29 9.27 -14.47
CA LEU A 425 -9.37 9.59 -13.53
C LEU A 425 -10.35 8.43 -13.32
N SER A 426 -10.84 7.86 -14.43
CA SER A 426 -11.82 6.77 -14.43
C SER A 426 -11.31 5.53 -13.72
N ARG A 427 -10.00 5.29 -13.75
CA ARG A 427 -9.37 4.09 -13.21
C ARG A 427 -8.83 4.23 -11.79
N ILE A 428 -8.78 5.44 -11.23
CA ILE A 428 -8.38 5.66 -9.84
C ILE A 428 -9.36 4.96 -8.90
N VAL A 429 -8.83 4.22 -7.93
CA VAL A 429 -9.60 3.45 -6.94
C VAL A 429 -9.28 3.84 -5.49
N SER A 430 -8.17 4.55 -5.24
CA SER A 430 -7.87 5.09 -3.92
C SER A 430 -6.88 6.25 -3.99
N MET A 431 -6.81 7.00 -2.89
CA MET A 431 -5.74 7.94 -2.62
C MET A 431 -5.19 7.76 -1.20
N VAL A 432 -3.90 8.04 -1.02
CA VAL A 432 -3.23 8.03 0.28
C VAL A 432 -2.68 9.41 0.57
N VAL A 433 -3.20 10.06 1.61
CA VAL A 433 -2.80 11.39 2.05
C VAL A 433 -1.81 11.26 3.22
N VAL A 434 -0.66 11.91 3.11
CA VAL A 434 0.44 11.82 4.09
C VAL A 434 0.49 13.06 4.99
N GLY A 435 0.71 12.86 6.29
CA GLY A 435 0.89 13.94 7.25
C GLY A 435 -0.43 14.55 7.77
N SER A 436 -1.54 13.82 7.64
CA SER A 436 -2.87 14.19 8.13
C SER A 436 -3.08 13.97 9.63
N GLY A 437 -2.04 13.58 10.37
CA GLY A 437 -2.04 13.44 11.85
C GLY A 437 -2.27 14.74 12.64
N ASN A 438 -2.48 15.87 11.96
CA ASN A 438 -2.89 17.16 12.56
C ASN A 438 -4.31 17.61 12.16
N LEU A 439 -5.12 16.74 11.52
CA LEU A 439 -6.57 16.94 11.41
C LEU A 439 -7.31 16.16 12.53
N SER A 440 -6.81 16.30 13.75
CA SER A 440 -7.51 16.25 15.04
C SER A 440 -6.44 16.26 16.13
N ALA A 441 -6.16 17.45 16.67
CA ALA A 441 -5.43 17.56 17.91
C ALA A 441 -6.30 16.94 19.02
N ASN A 442 -5.96 15.72 19.44
CA ASN A 442 -5.98 15.19 20.81
C ASN A 442 -5.95 13.64 20.79
N LEU A 443 -5.14 13.07 21.71
CA LEU A 443 -4.96 11.67 22.11
C LEU A 443 -3.83 10.84 21.44
N ASP A 444 -2.77 10.70 22.23
CA ASP A 444 -1.95 9.51 22.52
C ASP A 444 -1.28 8.74 21.37
N ALA A 445 0.00 9.06 21.19
CA ALA A 445 0.93 8.38 20.31
C ALA A 445 1.40 7.05 20.92
N ASN A 446 0.81 5.92 20.51
CA ASN A 446 1.42 4.57 20.50
C ASN A 446 0.58 3.48 19.79
N LEU A 447 -0.45 3.84 19.03
CA LEU A 447 -1.24 2.90 18.22
C LEU A 447 -1.24 3.37 16.77
N SER A 448 -1.17 2.45 15.80
CA SER A 448 -1.31 2.79 14.37
C SER A 448 -2.69 3.42 14.12
N ASN A 449 -2.88 4.37 13.19
CA ASN A 449 -4.21 5.02 13.01
C ASN A 449 -5.39 4.04 12.81
N GLU A 450 -5.15 2.82 12.31
CA GLU A 450 -6.17 1.76 12.25
C GLU A 450 -6.45 1.19 13.65
N ALA A 451 -5.41 0.81 14.39
CA ALA A 451 -5.50 0.36 15.78
C ALA A 451 -6.08 1.44 16.70
N THR A 452 -5.74 2.73 16.51
CA THR A 452 -6.30 3.87 17.25
C THR A 452 -7.79 4.04 16.95
N LEU A 453 -8.20 3.94 15.68
CA LEU A 453 -9.61 4.01 15.31
C LEU A 453 -10.38 2.82 15.90
N LYS A 454 -9.83 1.61 15.77
CA LYS A 454 -10.42 0.40 16.36
C LYS A 454 -10.50 0.49 17.88
N ALA A 455 -9.49 1.05 18.53
CA ALA A 455 -9.49 1.33 19.95
C ALA A 455 -10.61 2.32 20.32
N GLN A 456 -10.74 3.45 19.61
CA GLN A 456 -11.82 4.42 19.82
C GLN A 456 -13.21 3.81 19.63
N ILE A 457 -13.37 2.97 18.60
CA ILE A 457 -14.61 2.23 18.35
C ILE A 457 -14.90 1.29 19.52
N LEU A 458 -13.89 0.54 19.99
CA LEU A 458 -14.01 -0.36 21.12
C LEU A 458 -14.37 0.40 22.41
N GLU A 459 -13.70 1.52 22.69
CA GLU A 459 -14.00 2.39 23.84
C GLU A 459 -15.44 2.88 23.79
N LYS A 460 -15.91 3.33 22.62
CA LYS A 460 -17.27 3.81 22.43
C LYS A 460 -18.29 2.68 22.56
N ALA A 461 -17.97 1.50 22.02
CA ALA A 461 -18.87 0.36 21.98
C ALA A 461 -19.04 -0.30 23.35
N TYR A 462 -17.98 -0.38 24.16
CA TYR A 462 -17.95 -1.15 25.40
C TYR A 462 -17.68 -0.33 26.67
N GLY A 463 -17.38 0.97 26.55
CA GLY A 463 -17.04 1.83 27.69
C GLY A 463 -15.70 1.49 28.35
N VAL A 464 -14.85 0.71 27.69
CA VAL A 464 -13.48 0.39 28.14
C VAL A 464 -12.51 1.51 27.78
N LYS A 465 -11.28 1.46 28.30
CA LYS A 465 -10.20 2.36 27.90
C LYS A 465 -9.05 1.61 27.27
N VAL A 466 -8.48 2.12 26.18
CA VAL A 466 -7.31 1.52 25.53
C VAL A 466 -6.12 2.45 25.69
N VAL A 467 -5.11 2.00 26.44
CA VAL A 467 -3.91 2.80 26.76
C VAL A 467 -2.68 1.93 26.56
N ASN A 468 -1.72 2.37 25.74
CA ASN A 468 -0.45 1.66 25.51
C ASN A 468 -0.63 0.16 25.18
N ASN A 469 -1.56 -0.17 24.28
CA ASN A 469 -1.93 -1.53 23.91
C ASN A 469 -2.63 -2.37 25.00
N ASP A 470 -3.02 -1.77 26.12
CA ASP A 470 -3.84 -2.43 27.14
C ASP A 470 -5.29 -1.94 27.06
N VAL A 471 -6.23 -2.87 26.97
CA VAL A 471 -7.64 -2.62 27.28
C VAL A 471 -7.81 -2.70 28.78
N ILE A 472 -8.12 -1.57 29.40
CA ILE A 472 -8.33 -1.39 30.83
C ILE A 472 -9.84 -1.49 31.12
N PHE A 473 -10.20 -2.47 31.94
CA PHE A 473 -11.57 -2.70 32.41
C PHE A 473 -11.88 -1.84 33.65
N SER A 474 -13.17 -1.72 33.99
CA SER A 474 -13.63 -0.94 35.14
C SER A 474 -13.13 -1.48 36.50
N ASP A 475 -12.78 -2.76 36.57
CA ASP A 475 -12.17 -3.41 37.74
C ASP A 475 -10.64 -3.19 37.82
N GLY A 476 -10.05 -2.46 36.87
CA GLY A 476 -8.62 -2.19 36.76
C GLY A 476 -7.80 -3.32 36.13
N THR A 477 -8.41 -4.46 35.80
CA THR A 477 -7.75 -5.54 35.07
C THR A 477 -7.49 -5.13 33.62
N LYS A 478 -6.57 -5.84 32.96
CA LYS A 478 -6.08 -5.49 31.62
C LYS A 478 -6.02 -6.70 30.71
N LEU A 479 -6.27 -6.48 29.42
CA LEU A 479 -5.98 -7.42 28.34
C LEU A 479 -5.23 -6.70 27.22
N ALA A 480 -4.37 -7.41 26.50
CA ALA A 480 -3.69 -6.85 25.33
C ALA A 480 -4.70 -6.54 24.22
N PHE A 481 -4.61 -5.34 23.64
CA PHE A 481 -5.48 -4.88 22.57
C PHE A 481 -5.10 -5.51 21.23
N ASP A 482 -3.84 -5.40 20.82
CA ASP A 482 -3.29 -5.92 19.56
C ASP A 482 -2.03 -6.77 19.88
N ASP A 483 -1.94 -7.99 19.34
CA ASP A 483 -0.77 -8.85 19.51
C ASP A 483 0.38 -8.54 18.52
N GLY A 484 0.15 -7.63 17.57
CA GLY A 484 1.10 -7.16 16.58
C GLY A 484 1.31 -8.12 15.40
N PHE A 485 0.56 -9.23 15.34
CA PHE A 485 0.64 -10.21 14.26
C PHE A 485 -0.47 -9.98 13.23
N LYS A 486 -0.08 -9.92 11.95
CA LYS A 486 -1.04 -9.97 10.86
C LYS A 486 -1.58 -11.39 10.70
N LYS A 487 -2.88 -11.57 10.96
CA LYS A 487 -3.55 -12.87 10.91
C LYS A 487 -4.18 -13.15 9.53
N ASP A 488 -4.18 -14.42 9.13
CA ASP A 488 -4.96 -14.91 7.98
C ASP A 488 -6.40 -15.27 8.40
N GLU A 489 -7.27 -15.62 7.45
CA GLU A 489 -8.69 -15.91 7.73
C GLU A 489 -8.88 -17.03 8.77
N HIS A 490 -8.04 -18.06 8.73
CA HIS A 490 -8.08 -19.16 9.70
C HIS A 490 -7.66 -18.68 11.11
N SER A 491 -6.61 -17.86 11.19
CA SER A 491 -6.11 -17.35 12.47
C SER A 491 -7.04 -16.30 13.07
N LEU A 492 -7.73 -15.50 12.25
CA LEU A 492 -8.76 -14.54 12.70
C LEU A 492 -9.96 -15.22 13.36
N LEU A 493 -10.34 -16.42 12.92
CA LEU A 493 -11.48 -17.13 13.51
C LEU A 493 -11.12 -17.87 14.80
N ASN A 494 -9.86 -18.27 14.98
CA ASN A 494 -9.44 -19.14 16.07
C ASN A 494 -8.60 -18.45 17.14
N ASN A 495 -7.85 -17.42 16.78
CA ASN A 495 -6.85 -16.76 17.61
C ASN A 495 -6.96 -15.22 17.52
N ALA A 496 -8.18 -14.68 17.40
CA ALA A 496 -8.37 -13.23 17.37
C ALA A 496 -7.99 -12.57 18.70
N ASP A 497 -7.23 -11.48 18.61
CA ASP A 497 -7.09 -10.52 19.70
C ASP A 497 -8.25 -9.51 19.68
N ILE A 498 -8.18 -8.48 20.53
CA ILE A 498 -9.27 -7.52 20.70
C ILE A 498 -9.35 -6.56 19.50
N GLU A 499 -8.22 -6.21 18.89
CA GLU A 499 -8.13 -5.41 17.68
C GLU A 499 -8.82 -6.11 16.49
N ASP A 500 -8.64 -7.43 16.38
CA ASP A 500 -9.26 -8.26 15.33
C ASP A 500 -10.80 -8.30 15.43
N MET A 501 -11.36 -8.09 16.63
CA MET A 501 -12.82 -8.05 16.84
C MET A 501 -13.47 -6.86 16.14
N VAL A 502 -12.73 -5.76 15.99
CA VAL A 502 -13.24 -4.51 15.45
C VAL A 502 -13.07 -4.52 13.93
N SER A 503 -14.15 -4.84 13.22
CA SER A 503 -14.15 -4.78 11.75
C SER A 503 -14.43 -3.37 11.25
N LEU A 504 -13.47 -2.78 10.52
CA LEU A 504 -13.64 -1.49 9.83
C LEU A 504 -14.38 -1.62 8.49
N ASN A 505 -14.73 -2.83 8.08
CA ASN A 505 -15.58 -3.08 6.92
C ASN A 505 -16.68 -4.07 7.28
N TYR A 506 -17.94 -3.68 7.08
CA TYR A 506 -19.10 -4.55 7.15
C TYR A 506 -19.92 -4.25 5.90
N PRO A 507 -19.64 -4.95 4.79
CA PRO A 507 -20.14 -4.57 3.47
C PRO A 507 -21.65 -4.75 3.38
N ASN A 508 -22.29 -4.06 2.42
CA ASN A 508 -23.64 -4.39 1.96
C ASN A 508 -23.68 -5.83 1.43
N LEU A 509 -24.87 -6.44 1.34
CA LEU A 509 -24.96 -7.86 0.98
C LEU A 509 -24.46 -8.04 -0.45
N GLU A 510 -23.25 -8.58 -0.59
CA GLU A 510 -22.67 -8.93 -1.88
C GLU A 510 -23.28 -10.24 -2.39
N ASN A 511 -23.29 -10.38 -3.71
CA ASN A 511 -23.63 -11.63 -4.38
C ASN A 511 -22.41 -12.57 -4.33
N PRO A 512 -22.56 -13.84 -3.94
CA PRO A 512 -22.57 -14.36 -2.55
C PRO A 512 -21.43 -13.85 -1.63
N PRO A 513 -21.56 -13.93 -0.29
CA PRO A 513 -20.50 -13.53 0.63
C PRO A 513 -19.20 -14.33 0.44
N VAL A 514 -18.07 -13.63 0.33
CA VAL A 514 -16.76 -14.23 0.07
C VAL A 514 -15.97 -14.50 1.36
N TYR A 515 -16.32 -13.85 2.47
CA TYR A 515 -15.57 -13.90 3.74
C TYR A 515 -16.49 -14.01 4.95
N ASP A 516 -15.94 -14.47 6.07
CA ASP A 516 -16.60 -14.57 7.37
C ASP A 516 -16.47 -13.29 8.22
N ILE A 517 -16.80 -12.15 7.61
CA ILE A 517 -16.61 -10.82 8.21
C ILE A 517 -17.39 -10.69 9.52
N GLY A 518 -16.71 -10.19 10.56
CA GLY A 518 -17.28 -9.99 11.88
C GLY A 518 -17.38 -11.25 12.76
N ARG A 519 -16.98 -12.43 12.28
CA ARG A 519 -16.95 -13.65 13.11
C ARG A 519 -15.75 -13.73 14.07
N ALA A 520 -14.70 -12.94 13.85
CA ALA A 520 -13.55 -12.85 14.74
C ALA A 520 -13.99 -12.32 16.13
N ARG A 521 -13.57 -13.02 17.19
CA ARG A 521 -13.93 -12.71 18.58
C ARG A 521 -12.77 -13.05 19.53
N ASN A 522 -12.47 -12.15 20.45
CA ASN A 522 -11.66 -12.46 21.61
C ASN A 522 -12.58 -12.94 22.76
N HIS A 523 -12.49 -14.22 23.10
CA HIS A 523 -13.40 -14.83 24.07
C HIS A 523 -13.14 -14.38 25.51
N GLU A 524 -11.90 -14.01 25.84
CA GLU A 524 -11.53 -13.49 27.16
C GLU A 524 -12.13 -12.09 27.39
N PHE A 525 -12.08 -11.23 26.37
CA PHE A 525 -12.73 -9.92 26.39
C PHE A 525 -14.26 -10.05 26.54
N LEU A 526 -14.92 -10.91 25.75
CA LEU A 526 -16.37 -11.11 25.87
C LEU A 526 -16.77 -11.66 27.25
N ALA A 527 -15.99 -12.59 27.80
CA ALA A 527 -16.20 -13.10 29.14
C ALA A 527 -16.07 -12.00 30.20
N LYS A 528 -15.11 -11.09 30.05
CA LYS A 528 -14.96 -9.93 30.95
C LYS A 528 -16.13 -8.95 30.89
N ILE A 529 -16.74 -8.75 29.73
CA ILE A 529 -17.87 -7.82 29.56
C ILE A 529 -19.20 -8.46 30.01
N TYR A 530 -19.45 -9.71 29.64
CA TYR A 530 -20.77 -10.33 29.74
C TYR A 530 -20.89 -11.39 30.85
N GLY A 531 -19.77 -11.89 31.36
CA GLY A 531 -19.66 -12.80 32.50
C GLY A 531 -18.67 -13.95 32.23
N ILE A 532 -17.81 -14.26 33.21
CA ILE A 532 -16.73 -15.26 33.06
C ILE A 532 -17.18 -16.70 33.33
N SER A 533 -18.38 -16.87 33.90
CA SER A 533 -18.95 -18.16 34.24
C SER A 533 -20.44 -18.22 33.91
N LYS A 534 -20.97 -19.45 33.77
CA LYS A 534 -22.42 -19.67 33.58
C LYS A 534 -23.26 -18.90 34.61
N HIS A 535 -22.90 -18.99 35.88
CA HIS A 535 -23.63 -18.35 36.97
C HIS A 535 -23.64 -16.81 36.84
N GLU A 536 -22.51 -16.22 36.51
CA GLU A 536 -22.41 -14.77 36.34
C GLU A 536 -23.19 -14.28 35.12
N ILE A 537 -23.13 -15.04 34.02
CA ILE A 537 -23.90 -14.71 32.82
C ILE A 537 -25.39 -14.78 33.12
N GLU A 538 -25.87 -15.86 33.75
CA GLU A 538 -27.29 -16.02 34.12
C GLU A 538 -27.78 -14.88 35.02
N LYS A 539 -26.93 -14.40 35.94
CA LYS A 539 -27.24 -13.22 36.79
C LYS A 539 -27.37 -11.93 35.98
N ASN A 540 -26.67 -11.82 34.86
CA ASN A 540 -26.71 -10.65 33.98
C ASN A 540 -27.89 -10.68 32.99
N LEU A 541 -28.61 -11.81 32.85
CA LEU A 541 -29.74 -11.92 31.93
C LEU A 541 -30.99 -11.21 32.46
N VAL A 542 -31.68 -10.51 31.56
CA VAL A 542 -32.99 -9.91 31.80
C VAL A 542 -33.96 -10.33 30.68
N GLU A 543 -35.26 -10.25 30.96
CA GLU A 543 -36.28 -10.58 29.97
C GLU A 543 -36.54 -9.40 29.02
N VAL A 544 -36.49 -9.69 27.73
CA VAL A 544 -36.94 -8.81 26.65
C VAL A 544 -38.19 -9.41 26.02
N ILE A 545 -39.31 -8.69 26.06
CA ILE A 545 -40.55 -9.14 25.42
C ILE A 545 -40.41 -9.00 23.89
N TRP A 546 -40.42 -10.13 23.19
CA TRP A 546 -40.33 -10.20 21.74
C TRP A 546 -41.69 -9.96 21.07
N LEU A 547 -41.75 -8.96 20.18
CA LEU A 547 -42.93 -8.54 19.42
C LEU A 547 -44.18 -8.45 20.31
N LYS A 548 -44.23 -7.41 21.15
CA LYS A 548 -45.24 -7.22 22.21
C LYS A 548 -46.71 -7.30 21.75
N ASP A 549 -47.01 -7.01 20.49
CA ASP A 549 -48.39 -7.07 19.97
C ASP A 549 -48.72 -8.40 19.29
N PHE A 550 -47.71 -9.24 18.99
CA PHE A 550 -47.87 -10.46 18.20
C PHE A 550 -47.41 -11.72 18.92
N VAL A 551 -46.13 -11.82 19.28
CA VAL A 551 -45.52 -13.05 19.82
C VAL A 551 -45.53 -13.07 21.34
N LYS A 552 -45.26 -11.91 21.98
CA LYS A 552 -45.29 -11.74 23.45
C LYS A 552 -44.40 -12.73 24.22
N LYS A 553 -43.35 -13.26 23.57
CA LYS A 553 -42.46 -14.25 24.17
C LYS A 553 -41.36 -13.53 24.96
N PRO A 554 -41.16 -13.84 26.25
CA PRO A 554 -39.99 -13.35 26.99
C PRO A 554 -38.73 -14.06 26.48
N LEU A 555 -37.71 -13.28 26.13
CA LEU A 555 -36.40 -13.77 25.71
C LEU A 555 -35.33 -13.28 26.69
N ALA A 556 -34.57 -14.21 27.26
CA ALA A 556 -33.46 -13.88 28.14
C ALA A 556 -32.29 -13.30 27.34
N PHE A 557 -31.83 -12.10 27.70
CA PHE A 557 -30.72 -11.43 27.02
C PHE A 557 -29.86 -10.65 28.01
N ASN A 558 -28.59 -10.47 27.71
CA ASN A 558 -27.65 -9.88 28.66
C ASN A 558 -27.93 -8.39 28.86
N SER A 559 -28.01 -7.94 30.11
CA SER A 559 -28.21 -6.52 30.46
C SER A 559 -26.95 -5.67 30.34
N LYS A 560 -25.76 -6.29 30.32
CA LYS A 560 -24.49 -5.59 30.21
C LYS A 560 -24.33 -4.95 28.83
N ASN A 561 -23.62 -3.84 28.82
CA ASN A 561 -23.27 -3.08 27.63
C ASN A 561 -24.46 -2.79 26.68
N SER A 562 -25.64 -2.51 27.24
CA SER A 562 -26.87 -2.20 26.49
C SER A 562 -27.41 -3.32 25.58
N ALA A 563 -26.91 -4.56 25.67
CA ALA A 563 -27.29 -5.63 24.76
C ALA A 563 -28.82 -5.92 24.80
N ALA A 564 -29.42 -6.10 25.98
CA ALA A 564 -30.86 -6.31 26.14
C ALA A 564 -31.69 -5.08 25.71
N ALA A 565 -31.17 -3.87 25.96
CA ALA A 565 -31.83 -2.64 25.52
C ALA A 565 -31.85 -2.54 23.98
N SER A 566 -30.76 -2.93 23.31
CA SER A 566 -30.69 -3.03 21.85
C SER A 566 -31.65 -4.08 21.30
N LEU A 567 -31.72 -5.28 21.89
CA LEU A 567 -32.70 -6.30 21.46
C LEU A 567 -34.15 -5.79 21.65
N LYS A 568 -34.41 -5.05 22.73
CA LYS A 568 -35.74 -4.45 22.94
C LYS A 568 -36.10 -3.45 21.84
N LYS A 569 -35.16 -2.60 21.41
CA LYS A 569 -35.38 -1.67 20.28
C LYS A 569 -35.67 -2.43 18.99
N VAL A 570 -34.92 -3.49 18.70
CA VAL A 570 -35.21 -4.38 17.56
C VAL A 570 -36.62 -4.94 17.65
N SER A 571 -37.00 -5.49 18.81
CA SER A 571 -38.34 -6.04 19.04
C SER A 571 -39.43 -4.99 18.80
N ASP A 572 -39.27 -3.78 19.35
CA ASP A 572 -40.24 -2.68 19.17
C ASP A 572 -40.34 -2.21 17.72
N GLU A 573 -39.22 -2.07 17.00
CA GLU A 573 -39.20 -1.65 15.59
C GLU A 573 -39.78 -2.72 14.66
N LEU A 574 -39.42 -4.00 14.85
CA LEU A 574 -39.99 -5.10 14.09
C LEU A 574 -41.49 -5.26 14.38
N ASN A 575 -41.95 -4.97 15.60
CA ASN A 575 -43.37 -4.97 15.93
C ASN A 575 -44.13 -3.94 15.09
N GLU A 576 -43.60 -2.73 14.93
CA GLU A 576 -44.20 -1.73 14.04
C GLU A 576 -44.10 -2.11 12.56
N LEU A 577 -43.03 -2.79 12.16
CA LEU A 577 -42.87 -3.27 10.79
C LEU A 577 -43.91 -4.37 10.46
N VAL A 578 -44.15 -5.31 11.38
CA VAL A 578 -45.17 -6.37 11.23
C VAL A 578 -46.59 -5.81 11.20
N LYS A 579 -46.87 -4.70 11.88
CA LYS A 579 -48.16 -3.99 11.75
C LYS A 579 -48.40 -3.50 10.31
N LYS A 580 -47.34 -3.07 9.63
CA LYS A 580 -47.40 -2.57 8.25
C LYS A 580 -47.42 -3.72 7.23
N ASP A 581 -46.61 -4.75 7.46
CA ASP A 581 -46.55 -5.95 6.63
C ASP A 581 -46.60 -7.21 7.50
N ARG A 582 -47.78 -7.83 7.56
CA ARG A 582 -47.99 -9.05 8.35
C ARG A 582 -47.25 -10.27 7.83
N THR A 583 -46.79 -10.27 6.59
CA THR A 583 -46.07 -11.43 6.02
C THR A 583 -44.73 -11.66 6.71
N LEU A 584 -44.11 -10.60 7.24
CA LEU A 584 -42.85 -10.66 7.96
C LEU A 584 -42.94 -11.45 9.27
N LEU A 585 -44.14 -11.58 9.86
CA LEU A 585 -44.34 -12.32 11.11
C LEU A 585 -43.89 -13.78 10.99
N ALA A 586 -44.03 -14.40 9.81
CA ALA A 586 -43.62 -15.78 9.59
C ALA A 586 -42.11 -16.03 9.83
N PHE A 587 -41.27 -14.99 9.76
CA PHE A 587 -39.84 -15.06 10.02
C PHE A 587 -39.48 -14.80 11.50
N LEU A 588 -40.43 -14.30 12.30
CA LEU A 588 -40.19 -13.76 13.64
C LEU A 588 -41.04 -14.41 14.75
N ASP A 589 -42.07 -15.18 14.38
CA ASP A 589 -43.08 -15.78 15.28
C ASP A 589 -42.54 -16.90 16.17
N ASN A 590 -41.52 -17.61 15.71
CA ASN A 590 -40.90 -18.72 16.45
C ASN A 590 -39.37 -18.58 16.52
N PRO A 591 -38.84 -17.64 17.33
CA PRO A 591 -37.40 -17.50 17.49
C PRO A 591 -36.81 -18.75 18.14
N ALA A 592 -35.76 -19.30 17.52
CA ALA A 592 -35.07 -20.52 17.91
C ALA A 592 -34.25 -20.36 19.21
N GLY A 593 -34.03 -19.13 19.67
CA GLY A 593 -33.62 -18.85 21.04
C GLY A 593 -32.57 -17.75 21.15
N THR A 594 -32.30 -17.34 22.39
CA THR A 594 -31.32 -16.28 22.70
C THR A 594 -30.18 -16.76 23.59
N TYR A 595 -30.47 -17.60 24.58
CA TYR A 595 -29.49 -18.05 25.55
C TYR A 595 -29.40 -19.58 25.63
N VAL A 596 -28.20 -20.12 25.40
CA VAL A 596 -27.82 -21.50 25.69
C VAL A 596 -26.34 -21.53 26.08
N TYR A 597 -26.03 -21.92 27.31
CA TYR A 597 -24.64 -22.07 27.77
C TYR A 597 -24.01 -23.33 27.18
N ARG A 598 -23.19 -23.18 26.14
CA ARG A 598 -22.54 -24.26 25.40
C ARG A 598 -21.26 -23.80 24.70
N LYS A 599 -20.35 -24.73 24.47
CA LYS A 599 -19.25 -24.50 23.52
C LYS A 599 -19.77 -24.58 22.08
N VAL A 600 -19.05 -23.95 21.16
CA VAL A 600 -19.28 -24.14 19.71
C VAL A 600 -18.88 -25.58 19.33
N ALA A 601 -19.62 -26.21 18.43
CA ALA A 601 -19.40 -27.60 18.06
C ALA A 601 -18.02 -27.78 17.40
N GLY A 602 -17.17 -28.62 18.00
CA GLY A 602 -15.79 -28.84 17.54
C GLY A 602 -14.76 -27.87 18.11
N GLU A 603 -15.18 -26.92 18.95
CA GLU A 603 -14.34 -25.82 19.42
C GLU A 603 -14.22 -25.78 20.95
N ASN A 604 -13.19 -25.10 21.46
CA ASN A 604 -12.92 -25.01 22.89
C ASN A 604 -13.52 -23.77 23.59
N TYR A 605 -14.19 -22.89 22.84
CA TYR A 605 -14.73 -21.61 23.31
C TYR A 605 -16.27 -21.54 23.29
N LEU A 606 -16.83 -20.59 24.06
CA LEU A 606 -18.27 -20.38 24.20
C LEU A 606 -18.92 -19.77 22.95
N SER A 607 -20.17 -20.15 22.68
CA SER A 607 -21.01 -19.53 21.65
C SER A 607 -21.46 -18.12 22.07
N ALA A 608 -21.76 -17.24 21.12
CA ALA A 608 -22.38 -15.94 21.41
C ALA A 608 -23.71 -16.09 22.18
N HIS A 609 -24.49 -17.15 21.92
CA HIS A 609 -25.69 -17.48 22.72
C HIS A 609 -25.37 -17.77 24.18
N SER A 610 -24.15 -18.24 24.49
CA SER A 610 -23.76 -18.52 25.87
C SER A 610 -23.53 -17.26 26.68
N TYR A 611 -23.25 -16.12 26.04
CA TYR A 611 -23.18 -14.82 26.71
C TYR A 611 -24.53 -14.10 26.75
N GLY A 612 -25.57 -14.63 26.10
CA GLY A 612 -26.88 -13.98 25.98
C GLY A 612 -26.85 -12.74 25.09
N ILE A 613 -25.99 -12.73 24.06
CA ILE A 613 -25.81 -11.61 23.13
C ILE A 613 -26.17 -11.97 21.68
N ALA A 614 -26.81 -13.11 21.45
CA ALA A 614 -27.25 -13.54 20.13
C ALA A 614 -28.71 -14.00 20.15
N ILE A 615 -29.37 -13.90 19.00
CA ILE A 615 -30.72 -14.41 18.77
C ILE A 615 -30.75 -15.15 17.44
N ASP A 616 -31.30 -16.35 17.47
CA ASP A 616 -31.71 -17.05 16.27
C ASP A 616 -33.21 -16.81 16.10
N ILE A 617 -33.62 -16.24 14.97
CA ILE A 617 -35.04 -16.03 14.63
C ILE A 617 -35.70 -17.34 14.17
N ASN A 618 -36.64 -17.33 13.22
CA ASN A 618 -37.32 -18.56 12.83
C ASN A 618 -36.42 -19.51 12.03
N TYR A 619 -35.98 -20.60 12.67
CA TYR A 619 -35.17 -21.68 12.08
C TYR A 619 -35.78 -22.22 10.77
N ASN A 620 -37.10 -22.46 10.74
CA ASN A 620 -37.79 -23.06 9.58
C ASN A 620 -37.90 -22.11 8.38
N LYS A 621 -37.56 -20.83 8.55
CA LYS A 621 -37.54 -19.81 7.49
C LYS A 621 -36.13 -19.33 7.16
N SER A 622 -35.12 -20.10 7.55
CA SER A 622 -33.72 -19.76 7.40
C SER A 622 -32.94 -20.84 6.66
N HIS A 623 -31.70 -20.50 6.30
CA HIS A 623 -30.70 -21.36 5.68
C HIS A 623 -29.42 -21.36 6.52
N TYR A 624 -28.86 -22.55 6.70
CA TYR A 624 -27.59 -22.79 7.36
C TYR A 624 -26.70 -23.60 6.42
N TRP A 625 -25.49 -23.10 6.15
CA TRP A 625 -24.60 -23.65 5.13
C TRP A 625 -24.32 -25.15 5.24
N ARG A 626 -24.31 -25.73 6.46
CA ARG A 626 -24.08 -27.19 6.64
C ARG A 626 -25.28 -28.06 6.28
N HIS A 627 -26.47 -27.49 6.23
CA HIS A 627 -27.69 -28.24 5.87
C HIS A 627 -27.92 -28.26 4.35
N GLU A 628 -27.13 -27.50 3.59
CA GLU A 628 -27.26 -27.35 2.15
C GLU A 628 -26.30 -28.30 1.43
N ARG A 629 -26.79 -28.95 0.37
CA ARG A 629 -26.00 -29.94 -0.39
C ARG A 629 -24.92 -29.29 -1.29
N SER A 630 -25.07 -28.00 -1.60
CA SER A 630 -24.11 -27.18 -2.35
C SER A 630 -23.67 -26.00 -1.49
N MET A 631 -22.46 -25.48 -1.74
CA MET A 631 -21.98 -24.22 -1.13
C MET A 631 -22.62 -22.97 -1.76
N GLU A 632 -23.76 -23.10 -2.47
CA GLU A 632 -24.47 -21.94 -2.96
C GLU A 632 -25.07 -21.16 -1.79
N TYR A 633 -24.95 -19.84 -1.87
CA TYR A 633 -25.57 -18.94 -0.90
C TYR A 633 -27.08 -18.94 -1.07
N LYS A 634 -27.81 -19.08 0.03
CA LYS A 634 -29.26 -18.98 0.06
C LYS A 634 -29.69 -18.08 1.21
N ASN A 635 -30.65 -17.21 0.93
CA ASN A 635 -31.31 -16.40 1.94
C ASN A 635 -32.81 -16.35 1.68
N SER A 636 -33.57 -16.56 2.76
CA SER A 636 -35.01 -16.37 2.78
C SER A 636 -35.43 -15.22 3.69
N ILE A 637 -34.53 -14.67 4.52
CA ILE A 637 -34.83 -13.60 5.48
C ILE A 637 -34.97 -12.26 4.73
N PRO A 638 -36.13 -11.57 4.85
CA PRO A 638 -36.32 -10.22 4.32
C PRO A 638 -35.26 -9.24 4.83
N LEU A 639 -34.67 -8.45 3.92
CA LEU A 639 -33.57 -7.54 4.26
C LEU A 639 -34.03 -6.37 5.14
N GLU A 640 -35.32 -6.06 5.16
CA GLU A 640 -35.91 -5.07 6.07
C GLU A 640 -35.81 -5.52 7.53
N ILE A 641 -35.91 -6.82 7.80
CA ILE A 641 -35.67 -7.37 9.14
C ILE A 641 -34.19 -7.19 9.50
N VAL A 642 -33.29 -7.54 8.58
CA VAL A 642 -31.84 -7.41 8.76
C VAL A 642 -31.46 -5.95 9.06
N ALA A 643 -32.03 -4.99 8.31
CA ALA A 643 -31.76 -3.57 8.51
C ALA A 643 -32.15 -3.08 9.91
N VAL A 644 -33.26 -3.58 10.49
CA VAL A 644 -33.67 -3.21 11.85
C VAL A 644 -32.67 -3.73 12.90
N PHE A 645 -32.16 -4.94 12.71
CA PHE A 645 -31.11 -5.51 13.56
C PHE A 645 -29.80 -4.70 13.46
N GLU A 646 -29.34 -4.44 12.24
CA GLU A 646 -28.08 -3.73 11.98
C GLU A 646 -28.09 -2.31 12.51
N LYS A 647 -29.20 -1.59 12.31
CA LYS A 647 -29.44 -0.28 12.91
C LYS A 647 -29.30 -0.27 14.43
N ASN A 648 -29.61 -1.38 15.10
CA ASN A 648 -29.64 -1.49 16.55
C ASN A 648 -28.43 -2.21 17.17
N GLY A 649 -27.34 -2.34 16.40
CA GLY A 649 -26.06 -2.82 16.93
C GLY A 649 -25.80 -4.31 16.73
N PHE A 650 -26.58 -4.98 15.88
CA PHE A 650 -26.40 -6.40 15.57
C PHE A 650 -25.69 -6.61 14.23
N ILE A 651 -24.94 -7.69 14.11
CA ILE A 651 -24.51 -8.22 12.81
C ILE A 651 -25.28 -9.49 12.48
N TRP A 652 -25.33 -9.83 11.20
CA TRP A 652 -26.16 -10.90 10.66
C TRP A 652 -25.33 -12.02 10.05
N GLY A 653 -25.62 -13.26 10.46
CA GLY A 653 -24.93 -14.46 10.00
C GLY A 653 -25.13 -14.76 8.51
N GLY A 654 -26.13 -14.15 7.86
CA GLY A 654 -26.29 -14.23 6.40
C GLY A 654 -25.19 -13.53 5.61
N ARG A 655 -24.36 -12.69 6.25
CA ARG A 655 -23.22 -12.02 5.57
C ARG A 655 -21.93 -12.82 5.60
N TRP A 656 -21.95 -14.02 6.17
CA TRP A 656 -20.77 -14.88 6.26
C TRP A 656 -20.66 -15.80 5.05
N ARG A 657 -19.44 -16.12 4.63
CA ARG A 657 -19.18 -17.19 3.67
C ARG A 657 -19.80 -18.50 4.16
N HIS A 658 -19.63 -18.78 5.45
CA HIS A 658 -20.29 -19.86 6.17
C HIS A 658 -21.60 -19.36 6.77
N TYR A 659 -22.57 -19.05 5.90
CA TYR A 659 -23.79 -18.34 6.28
C TYR A 659 -24.68 -19.08 7.27
N ASP A 660 -25.21 -18.31 8.22
CA ASP A 660 -26.21 -18.73 9.19
C ASP A 660 -27.30 -17.65 9.26
N THR A 661 -28.30 -17.75 8.37
CA THR A 661 -29.22 -16.63 8.10
C THR A 661 -30.25 -16.38 9.20
N MET A 662 -30.46 -17.33 10.12
CA MET A 662 -31.28 -17.06 11.31
C MET A 662 -30.53 -16.28 12.39
N HIS A 663 -29.20 -16.28 12.33
CA HIS A 663 -28.36 -15.84 13.43
C HIS A 663 -28.09 -14.33 13.39
N PHE A 664 -28.38 -13.67 14.51
CA PHE A 664 -28.00 -12.27 14.75
C PHE A 664 -27.25 -12.18 16.06
N GLU A 665 -26.16 -11.42 16.08
CA GLU A 665 -25.38 -11.21 17.30
C GLU A 665 -25.08 -9.74 17.55
N TYR A 666 -25.18 -9.33 18.81
CA TYR A 666 -24.95 -7.97 19.27
C TYR A 666 -23.44 -7.67 19.26
N ARG A 667 -23.02 -6.82 18.33
CA ARG A 667 -21.64 -6.43 18.05
C ARG A 667 -21.58 -4.91 17.80
N PRO A 668 -21.76 -4.10 18.86
CA PRO A 668 -21.85 -2.65 18.74
C PRO A 668 -20.57 -2.00 18.20
N GLU A 669 -19.43 -2.67 18.29
CA GLU A 669 -18.14 -2.28 17.74
C GLU A 669 -18.03 -2.49 16.22
N ILE A 670 -18.99 -3.18 15.60
CA ILE A 670 -19.07 -3.36 14.16
C ILE A 670 -20.25 -2.57 13.61
N ALA A 671 -21.46 -2.84 14.12
CA ALA A 671 -22.71 -2.38 13.51
C ALA A 671 -22.90 -0.85 13.51
N HIS A 672 -22.43 -0.13 14.54
CA HIS A 672 -22.59 1.34 14.61
C HIS A 672 -21.65 2.13 13.70
N ASN A 673 -20.71 1.47 13.02
CA ASN A 673 -19.75 2.13 12.12
C ASN A 673 -20.28 2.28 10.68
N PHE A 674 -21.45 1.70 10.37
CA PHE A 674 -21.98 1.65 9.02
C PHE A 674 -23.39 2.24 8.97
N GLY A 675 -23.46 3.57 8.85
CA GLY A 675 -24.47 4.27 8.05
C GLY A 675 -25.96 4.19 8.44
N TYR A 676 -26.33 3.68 9.61
CA TYR A 676 -27.72 3.79 10.12
C TYR A 676 -27.87 4.82 11.24
N ASN A 677 -27.09 5.90 11.19
CA ASN A 677 -27.42 7.11 11.94
C ASN A 677 -28.55 7.82 11.18
N SER A 678 -29.71 7.81 11.82
CA SER A 678 -30.92 8.58 11.50
C SER A 678 -30.65 10.02 11.09
#